data_AF-A0AAN0RIA4-F1
#
_entry.id   AF-A0AAN0RIA4-F1
#
_cell.length_a   1.000
_cell.length_b   1.000
_cell.length_c   1.000
_cell.angle_alpha   90.00
_cell.angle_beta   90.00
_cell.angle_gamma   90.00
#
_symmetry.space_group_name_H-M   'P 1'
#
loop_
_entity.id
_entity.type
_entity.pdbx_description
1 polymer ?
#
loop_
_entity_poly.entity_id
_entity_poly.type
_entity_poly.pdbx_seq_one_letter_code
_entity_poly.pdbx_strand_id
1 'polypeptide(L)'
;MAELTIDQALQKGVEAHRAGQVQEADRLYTAILKAQPKHPDANHNMGVLAVGVGKVEQALPFFKTALEANPATAQFWLSYIDTSIKLDKLADAKAVFDQAKSKGVKGDGFDQLEKRLNEAGQGPLEANQIPAEPQPKQPNILNTLKLDQALKLAKTKAKEGSPENAELIYHDILAKFPKNKRARDGLKGLAGRPVGKASKVQDPRQDQLQSLVNLYSQGQLQQALKQAETLVQQFPQSAILLNIQGAVLKGLGQLDQSIEAYKEAVTIKPDYSEAYNNMGITLQDRGKLEEAIEAYNKALAIKPDHAEAYNNMGNALKEQGKLEEAMEAYNKALAIKPDYADAYFNMGNALKEQGKLEEAIEAYNKALAIRPDYADAYNNMGNALKEQGKLEEAIEAYNKALAIKPDHAEVFWNLSGLAESISDSKNWVEKCLSADPKHRKAKITLTALQYYEGDESGFDALMRSSLKNHPYMRSLAWVFELPVLPELYFHRWALFDRMVEQSQQDRPFYEYGVWRGEAFQYLINTFKKGYGFDTFEGIPEDWHDKKAGTYSSDGNIPQIAGGEFIVGKFEDTLTGFFSQPRPMASIINFDADLYSSTICALNFSKPVIDKHTILIFDEFIVNENWEQDEYKALNEFCLNNNCTYEVLAISFFTKQVAVRLIGI
;
A
#
# COMPACT_ATOMS: atom_id res chain seq x y z
N MET A 1 25.86 -32.93 -17.05
CA MET A 1 25.70 -31.49 -17.34
C MET A 1 27.08 -30.86 -17.22
N ALA A 2 27.52 -30.08 -18.21
CA ALA A 2 28.83 -29.42 -18.14
C ALA A 2 28.85 -28.48 -16.93
N GLU A 3 29.87 -28.61 -16.07
CA GLU A 3 30.09 -27.68 -14.95
C GLU A 3 30.32 -26.28 -15.51
N LEU A 4 29.50 -25.32 -15.09
CA LEU A 4 29.69 -23.92 -15.45
C LEU A 4 30.99 -23.42 -14.83
N THR A 5 31.80 -22.73 -15.63
CA THR A 5 32.96 -21.99 -15.09
C THR A 5 32.49 -20.85 -14.20
N ILE A 6 33.36 -20.36 -13.30
CA ILE A 6 33.03 -19.27 -12.37
C ILE A 6 32.58 -18.01 -13.12
N ASP A 7 33.25 -17.64 -14.22
CA ASP A 7 32.88 -16.48 -15.03
C ASP A 7 31.50 -16.64 -15.68
N GLN A 8 31.17 -17.84 -16.15
CA GLN A 8 29.85 -18.14 -16.71
C GLN A 8 28.76 -18.14 -15.65
N ALA A 9 29.05 -18.64 -14.44
CA ALA A 9 28.13 -18.59 -13.32
C ALA A 9 27.91 -17.15 -12.86
N LEU A 10 28.96 -16.32 -12.84
CA LEU A 10 28.87 -14.91 -12.48
C LEU A 10 28.05 -14.13 -13.50
N GLN A 11 28.29 -14.33 -14.80
CA GLN A 11 27.53 -13.68 -15.85
C GLN A 11 26.05 -14.05 -15.79
N LYS A 12 25.72 -15.34 -15.64
CA LYS A 12 24.34 -15.79 -15.46
C LYS A 12 23.71 -15.25 -14.18
N GLY A 13 24.47 -15.17 -13.09
CA GLY A 13 24.00 -14.59 -11.84
C GLY A 13 23.64 -13.11 -11.99
N VAL A 14 24.45 -12.34 -12.73
CA VAL A 14 24.19 -10.94 -13.04
C VAL A 14 22.97 -10.79 -13.96
N GLU A 15 22.82 -11.65 -14.96
CA GLU A 15 21.65 -11.66 -15.85
C GLU A 15 20.35 -11.99 -15.08
N ALA A 16 20.38 -13.02 -14.22
CA ALA A 16 19.27 -13.39 -13.35
C ALA A 16 18.92 -12.25 -12.37
N HIS A 17 19.93 -11.62 -11.76
CA HIS A 17 19.73 -10.48 -10.86
C HIS A 17 19.07 -9.29 -11.58
N ARG A 18 19.54 -8.95 -12.79
CA ARG A 18 18.92 -7.88 -13.61
C ARG A 18 17.50 -8.22 -14.08
N ALA A 19 17.20 -9.49 -14.27
CA ALA A 19 15.88 -9.97 -14.64
C ALA A 19 14.91 -10.12 -13.44
N GLY A 20 15.34 -9.75 -12.23
CA GLY A 20 14.53 -9.90 -11.00
C GLY A 20 14.40 -11.34 -10.50
N GLN A 21 15.15 -12.28 -11.06
CA GLN A 21 15.15 -13.70 -10.66
C GLN A 21 16.04 -13.90 -9.43
N VAL A 22 15.61 -13.36 -8.29
CA VAL A 22 16.37 -13.31 -7.03
C VAL A 22 16.85 -14.69 -6.57
N GLN A 23 15.99 -15.71 -6.62
CA GLN A 23 16.33 -17.06 -6.17
C GLN A 23 17.44 -17.71 -7.02
N GLU A 24 17.41 -17.51 -8.34
CA GLU A 24 18.43 -18.05 -9.24
C GLU A 24 19.74 -17.26 -9.13
N ALA A 25 19.67 -15.93 -8.95
CA ALA A 25 20.84 -15.11 -8.67
C ALA A 25 21.53 -15.49 -7.36
N ASP A 26 20.77 -15.67 -6.28
CA ASP A 26 21.26 -16.12 -4.97
C ASP A 26 21.96 -17.48 -5.08
N ARG A 27 21.31 -18.44 -5.76
CA ARG A 27 21.87 -19.77 -5.99
C ARG A 27 23.21 -19.71 -6.73
N LEU A 28 23.31 -18.89 -7.78
CA LEU A 28 24.51 -18.76 -8.61
C LEU A 28 25.64 -18.06 -7.85
N TYR A 29 25.37 -16.96 -7.15
CA TYR A 29 26.38 -16.30 -6.32
C TYR A 29 26.83 -17.18 -5.16
N THR A 30 25.91 -17.88 -4.50
CA THR A 30 26.24 -18.84 -3.43
C THR A 30 27.13 -19.97 -3.95
N ALA A 31 26.90 -20.48 -5.16
CA ALA A 31 27.76 -21.48 -5.77
C ALA A 31 29.19 -20.96 -6.02
N ILE A 32 29.31 -19.72 -6.50
CA ILE A 32 30.62 -19.06 -6.68
C ILE A 32 31.32 -18.86 -5.33
N LEU A 33 30.60 -18.36 -4.31
CA LEU A 33 31.17 -18.10 -2.99
C LEU A 33 31.55 -19.38 -2.23
N LYS A 34 30.89 -20.52 -2.51
CA LYS A 34 31.34 -21.83 -2.02
C LYS A 34 32.68 -22.25 -2.63
N ALA A 35 32.92 -21.97 -3.91
CA ALA A 35 34.16 -22.30 -4.60
C ALA A 35 35.29 -21.29 -4.32
N GLN A 36 34.95 -20.00 -4.25
CA GLN A 36 35.86 -18.89 -4.01
C GLN A 36 35.23 -17.89 -3.02
N PRO A 37 35.38 -18.12 -1.70
CA PRO A 37 34.75 -17.29 -0.67
C PRO A 37 35.12 -15.79 -0.73
N LYS A 38 36.29 -15.46 -1.29
CA LYS A 38 36.78 -14.08 -1.44
C LYS A 38 36.58 -13.51 -2.85
N HIS A 39 35.73 -14.13 -3.68
CA HIS A 39 35.49 -13.61 -5.03
C HIS A 39 34.90 -12.19 -4.94
N PRO A 40 35.54 -11.17 -5.53
CA PRO A 40 35.15 -9.76 -5.33
C PRO A 40 33.74 -9.47 -5.84
N ASP A 41 33.45 -9.82 -7.10
CA ASP A 41 32.16 -9.47 -7.73
C ASP A 41 30.99 -10.29 -7.19
N ALA A 42 31.18 -11.58 -6.90
CA ALA A 42 30.13 -12.41 -6.31
C ALA A 42 29.77 -11.95 -4.88
N ASN A 43 30.76 -11.55 -4.06
CA ASN A 43 30.49 -10.95 -2.76
C ASN A 43 29.75 -9.62 -2.92
N HIS A 44 30.21 -8.75 -3.83
CA HIS A 44 29.53 -7.48 -4.06
C HIS A 44 28.08 -7.68 -4.51
N ASN A 45 27.85 -8.53 -5.52
CA ASN A 45 26.53 -8.79 -6.05
C ASN A 45 25.61 -9.50 -5.04
N MET A 46 26.15 -10.36 -4.17
CA MET A 46 25.40 -10.97 -3.08
C MET A 46 24.99 -9.92 -2.04
N GLY A 47 25.89 -8.98 -1.72
CA GLY A 47 25.54 -7.82 -0.87
C GLY A 47 24.44 -6.95 -1.50
N VAL A 48 24.54 -6.65 -2.80
CA VAL A 48 23.50 -5.90 -3.53
C VAL A 48 22.17 -6.65 -3.52
N LEU A 49 22.20 -7.96 -3.74
CA LEU A 49 21.01 -8.82 -3.71
C LEU A 49 20.37 -8.82 -2.31
N ALA A 50 21.17 -8.94 -1.25
CA ALA A 50 20.72 -8.88 0.14
C ALA A 50 20.06 -7.53 0.48
N VAL A 51 20.63 -6.41 0.04
CA VAL A 51 19.99 -5.08 0.17
C VAL A 51 18.68 -5.02 -0.59
N GLY A 52 18.63 -5.56 -1.82
CA GLY A 52 17.43 -5.56 -2.67
C GLY A 52 16.25 -6.35 -2.08
N VAL A 53 16.52 -7.34 -1.22
CA VAL A 53 15.48 -8.11 -0.50
C VAL A 53 15.28 -7.66 0.95
N GLY A 54 15.76 -6.46 1.31
CA GLY A 54 15.56 -5.87 2.65
C GLY A 54 16.49 -6.40 3.75
N LYS A 55 17.42 -7.32 3.46
CA LYS A 55 18.38 -7.89 4.42
C LYS A 55 19.65 -7.04 4.54
N VAL A 56 19.47 -5.76 4.86
CA VAL A 56 20.55 -4.74 4.85
C VAL A 56 21.70 -5.08 5.80
N GLU A 57 21.42 -5.61 7.00
CA GLU A 57 22.45 -6.02 7.96
C GLU A 57 23.31 -7.18 7.44
N GLN A 58 22.69 -8.14 6.75
CA GLN A 58 23.38 -9.30 6.18
C GLN A 58 24.26 -8.93 4.96
N ALA A 59 24.03 -7.76 4.36
CA ALA A 59 24.80 -7.29 3.21
C ALA A 59 26.20 -6.78 3.58
N LEU A 60 26.39 -6.24 4.80
CA LEU A 60 27.65 -5.63 5.23
C LEU A 60 28.86 -6.59 5.15
N PRO A 61 28.80 -7.84 5.66
CA PRO A 61 29.91 -8.79 5.56
C PRO A 61 30.31 -9.10 4.11
N PHE A 62 29.34 -9.15 3.19
CA PHE A 62 29.59 -9.36 1.77
C PHE A 62 30.31 -8.16 1.15
N PHE A 63 29.84 -6.94 1.40
CA PHE A 63 30.53 -5.74 0.91
C PHE A 63 31.92 -5.58 1.50
N LYS A 64 32.11 -5.91 2.77
CA LYS A 64 33.43 -5.94 3.42
C LYS A 64 34.37 -6.88 2.71
N THR A 65 33.91 -8.11 2.45
CA THR A 65 34.72 -9.15 1.79
C THR A 65 35.06 -8.77 0.35
N ALA A 66 34.11 -8.19 -0.40
CA ALA A 66 34.36 -7.67 -1.74
C ALA A 66 35.42 -6.57 -1.74
N LEU A 67 35.30 -5.63 -0.79
CA LEU A 67 36.19 -4.50 -0.63
C LEU A 67 37.62 -4.92 -0.24
N GLU A 68 37.75 -5.87 0.68
CA GLU A 68 39.04 -6.46 1.07
C GLU A 68 39.69 -7.22 -0.09
N ALA A 69 38.90 -7.90 -0.92
CA ALA A 69 39.39 -8.66 -2.07
C ALA A 69 39.85 -7.77 -3.23
N ASN A 70 39.18 -6.65 -3.49
CA ASN A 70 39.58 -5.71 -4.54
C ASN A 70 39.26 -4.25 -4.17
N PRO A 71 40.17 -3.57 -3.44
CA PRO A 71 39.98 -2.19 -3.00
C PRO A 71 40.13 -1.15 -4.11
N ALA A 72 40.51 -1.53 -5.33
CA ALA A 72 40.61 -0.60 -6.46
C ALA A 72 39.23 -0.28 -7.08
N THR A 73 38.21 -1.09 -6.81
CA THR A 73 36.87 -0.91 -7.35
C THR A 73 36.08 0.11 -6.54
N ALA A 74 35.85 1.29 -7.10
CA ALA A 74 35.11 2.38 -6.44
C ALA A 74 33.70 1.95 -5.98
N GLN A 75 33.01 1.12 -6.78
CA GLN A 75 31.67 0.64 -6.48
C GLN A 75 31.59 -0.15 -5.15
N PHE A 76 32.67 -0.82 -4.73
CA PHE A 76 32.66 -1.62 -3.51
C PHE A 76 32.69 -0.75 -2.27
N TRP A 77 33.47 0.33 -2.31
CA TRP A 77 33.48 1.36 -1.29
C TRP A 77 32.10 2.03 -1.17
N LEU A 78 31.49 2.39 -2.31
CA LEU A 78 30.17 3.03 -2.34
C LEU A 78 29.11 2.13 -1.69
N SER A 79 29.03 0.86 -2.07
CA SER A 79 28.02 -0.05 -1.52
C SER A 79 28.24 -0.33 -0.03
N TYR A 80 29.49 -0.43 0.44
CA TYR A 80 29.75 -0.57 1.88
C TYR A 80 29.27 0.67 2.64
N ILE A 81 29.67 1.87 2.19
CA ILE A 81 29.37 3.11 2.90
C ILE A 81 27.88 3.43 2.85
N ASP A 82 27.20 3.26 1.71
CA ASP A 82 25.74 3.47 1.60
C ASP A 82 24.97 2.49 2.51
N THR A 83 25.43 1.25 2.61
CA THR A 83 24.84 0.25 3.52
C THR A 83 25.09 0.61 4.99
N SER A 84 26.27 1.11 5.34
CA SER A 84 26.56 1.61 6.69
C SER A 84 25.70 2.81 7.06
N ILE A 85 25.43 3.72 6.12
CA ILE A 85 24.50 4.85 6.32
C ILE A 85 23.08 4.32 6.56
N LYS A 86 22.61 3.36 5.76
CA LYS A 86 21.27 2.74 5.93
C LYS A 86 21.07 2.05 7.28
N LEU A 87 22.15 1.62 7.93
CA LEU A 87 22.13 0.99 9.25
C LEU A 87 22.42 1.98 10.39
N ASP A 88 22.37 3.29 10.11
CA ASP A 88 22.68 4.37 11.05
C ASP A 88 24.09 4.29 11.68
N LYS A 89 25.03 3.63 10.98
CA LYS A 89 26.44 3.51 11.39
C LYS A 89 27.27 4.64 10.77
N LEU A 90 26.88 5.89 11.04
CA LEU A 90 27.49 7.08 10.42
C LEU A 90 29.00 7.24 10.73
N ALA A 91 29.42 6.86 11.94
CA ALA A 91 30.84 6.88 12.32
C ALA A 91 31.67 5.91 11.47
N ASP A 92 31.17 4.69 11.26
CA ASP A 92 31.82 3.67 10.43
C ASP A 92 31.84 4.08 8.96
N ALA A 93 30.71 4.62 8.46
CA ALA A 93 30.57 5.13 7.11
C ALA A 93 31.60 6.22 6.80
N LYS A 94 31.78 7.17 7.74
CA LYS A 94 32.76 8.26 7.62
C LYS A 94 34.20 7.74 7.66
N ALA A 95 34.52 6.83 8.57
CA ALA A 95 35.85 6.24 8.65
C ALA A 95 36.24 5.49 7.36
N VAL A 96 35.31 4.73 6.78
CA VAL A 96 35.53 4.00 5.52
C VAL A 96 35.62 4.96 4.33
N PHE A 97 34.85 6.05 4.33
CA PHE A 97 34.94 7.11 3.33
C PHE A 97 36.31 7.81 3.35
N ASP A 98 36.81 8.19 4.53
CA ASP A 98 38.14 8.79 4.69
C ASP A 98 39.24 7.83 4.23
N GLN A 99 39.08 6.53 4.51
CA GLN A 99 39.99 5.49 4.03
C GLN A 99 39.99 5.40 2.50
N ALA A 100 38.82 5.45 1.85
CA ALA A 100 38.72 5.44 0.39
C ALA A 100 39.38 6.68 -0.24
N LYS A 101 39.19 7.86 0.37
CA LYS A 101 39.79 9.12 -0.07
C LYS A 101 41.31 9.09 0.05
N SER A 102 41.85 8.54 1.14
CA SER A 102 43.29 8.36 1.33
C SER A 102 43.93 7.42 0.28
N LYS A 103 43.14 6.49 -0.26
CA LYS A 103 43.55 5.56 -1.33
C LYS A 103 43.34 6.12 -2.74
N GLY A 104 42.86 7.37 -2.87
CA GLY A 104 42.70 8.04 -4.15
C GLY A 104 41.53 7.51 -5.00
N VAL A 105 40.55 6.87 -4.38
CA VAL A 105 39.32 6.41 -5.06
C VAL A 105 38.51 7.64 -5.50
N LYS A 106 38.08 7.67 -6.76
CA LYS A 106 37.32 8.78 -7.38
C LYS A 106 36.18 8.26 -8.25
N GLY A 107 35.13 9.05 -8.42
CA GLY A 107 34.02 8.79 -9.34
C GLY A 107 32.77 9.59 -8.97
N ASP A 108 31.84 9.76 -9.91
CA ASP A 108 30.66 10.63 -9.78
C ASP A 108 29.78 10.31 -8.54
N GLY A 109 29.74 9.04 -8.12
CA GLY A 109 29.01 8.62 -6.91
C GLY A 109 29.71 8.98 -5.59
N PHE A 110 31.02 9.22 -5.59
CA PHE A 110 31.82 9.52 -4.40
C PHE A 110 31.65 10.98 -3.95
N ASP A 111 31.52 11.91 -4.90
CA ASP A 111 31.32 13.34 -4.63
C ASP A 111 29.93 13.58 -4.00
N GLN A 112 28.91 12.85 -4.45
CA GLN A 112 27.56 12.87 -3.85
C GLN A 112 27.55 12.28 -2.43
N LEU A 113 28.37 11.25 -2.21
CA LEU A 113 28.49 10.60 -0.90
C LEU A 113 29.17 11.51 0.13
N GLU A 114 30.19 12.27 -0.30
CA GLU A 114 30.86 13.28 0.53
C GLU A 114 29.86 14.35 1.00
N LYS A 115 29.00 14.81 0.09
CA LYS A 115 27.94 15.76 0.41
C LYS A 115 26.94 15.19 1.43
N ARG A 116 26.46 13.96 1.24
CA ARG A 116 25.54 13.26 2.17
C ARG A 116 26.15 13.07 3.56
N LEU A 117 27.43 12.69 3.66
CA LEU A 117 28.13 12.49 4.93
C LEU A 117 28.42 13.82 5.66
N ASN A 118 28.62 14.90 4.92
CA ASN A 118 28.82 16.23 5.49
C ASN A 118 27.51 16.90 5.94
N GLU A 119 26.40 16.65 5.22
CA GLU A 119 25.06 17.13 5.56
C GLU A 119 24.47 16.37 6.77
N ALA A 120 24.67 15.06 6.86
CA ALA A 120 24.24 14.25 8.01
C ALA A 120 24.93 14.61 9.33
N GLY A 121 26.06 15.33 9.28
CA GLY A 121 26.81 15.80 10.45
C GLY A 121 26.44 17.20 10.94
N GLN A 122 25.54 17.91 10.25
CA GLN A 122 25.14 19.28 10.60
C GLN A 122 23.66 19.31 10.98
N GLY A 123 23.37 19.67 12.22
CA GLY A 123 22.01 19.98 12.67
C GLY A 123 21.38 21.10 11.82
N PRO A 124 20.04 21.22 11.83
CA PRO A 124 19.31 21.90 10.76
C PRO A 124 19.54 23.41 10.78
N LEU A 125 20.03 23.97 9.68
CA LEU A 125 19.98 25.40 9.39
C LEU A 125 19.49 25.65 7.96
N GLU A 126 18.39 26.39 7.94
CA GLU A 126 17.86 27.36 6.97
C GLU A 126 18.30 27.30 5.50
N ALA A 127 17.28 27.17 4.66
CA ALA A 127 17.35 27.24 3.20
C ALA A 127 17.79 28.61 2.69
N ASN A 128 18.84 28.62 1.87
CA ASN A 128 18.97 29.54 0.75
C ASN A 128 19.85 28.96 -0.37
N GLN A 129 19.20 28.76 -1.53
CA GLN A 129 19.69 28.80 -2.93
C GLN A 129 21.08 28.22 -3.26
N ILE A 130 21.11 27.14 -4.04
CA ILE A 130 22.27 26.74 -4.87
C ILE A 130 21.80 26.37 -6.29
N PRO A 131 22.50 26.83 -7.36
CA PRO A 131 22.09 26.70 -8.76
C PRO A 131 22.39 25.33 -9.38
N ALA A 132 21.72 25.05 -10.51
CA ALA A 132 21.75 23.78 -11.25
C ALA A 132 23.11 23.47 -11.91
N GLU A 133 23.54 22.20 -11.81
CA GLU A 133 24.62 21.59 -12.62
C GLU A 133 24.12 20.41 -13.47
N PRO A 134 24.81 20.07 -14.58
CA PRO A 134 24.20 19.45 -15.76
C PRO A 134 24.35 17.92 -15.87
N GLN A 135 23.42 17.28 -16.61
CA GLN A 135 23.31 15.83 -16.84
C GLN A 135 24.37 15.23 -17.79
N PRO A 136 24.68 13.91 -17.70
CA PRO A 136 25.71 13.22 -18.50
C PRO A 136 25.28 12.88 -19.94
N LYS A 137 26.20 13.01 -20.91
CA LYS A 137 25.95 12.83 -22.36
C LYS A 137 26.33 11.44 -22.89
N GLN A 138 25.51 10.88 -23.77
CA GLN A 138 25.79 9.66 -24.56
C GLN A 138 26.95 9.86 -25.58
N PRO A 139 27.68 8.79 -25.97
CA PRO A 139 28.81 8.87 -26.91
C PRO A 139 28.40 9.07 -28.37
N ASN A 140 29.12 9.95 -29.06
CA ASN A 140 28.83 10.42 -30.43
C ASN A 140 29.01 9.33 -31.52
N ILE A 141 28.05 9.19 -32.44
CA ILE A 141 27.99 8.18 -33.51
C ILE A 141 29.18 8.19 -34.48
N LEU A 142 29.92 9.30 -34.58
CA LEU A 142 31.15 9.40 -35.38
C LEU A 142 32.38 8.79 -34.69
N ASN A 143 32.21 8.15 -33.54
CA ASN A 143 33.25 7.31 -32.93
C ASN A 143 33.29 5.90 -33.55
N THR A 144 32.20 5.46 -34.19
CA THR A 144 32.07 4.11 -34.77
C THR A 144 31.79 4.12 -36.29
N LEU A 145 31.29 5.22 -36.84
CA LEU A 145 30.98 5.34 -38.28
C LEU A 145 31.76 6.47 -38.96
N LYS A 146 32.10 6.27 -40.24
CA LYS A 146 32.65 7.34 -41.09
C LYS A 146 31.55 8.35 -41.46
N LEU A 147 31.93 9.60 -41.72
CA LEU A 147 31.00 10.71 -41.99
C LEU A 147 29.93 10.39 -43.06
N ASP A 148 30.32 9.79 -44.19
CA ASP A 148 29.36 9.43 -45.25
C ASP A 148 28.42 8.28 -44.86
N GLN A 149 28.88 7.36 -44.00
CA GLN A 149 28.05 6.28 -43.47
C GLN A 149 27.03 6.84 -42.47
N ALA A 150 27.45 7.76 -41.60
CA ALA A 150 26.57 8.45 -40.66
C ALA A 150 25.51 9.30 -41.39
N LEU A 151 25.91 10.03 -42.44
CA LEU A 151 24.96 10.80 -43.28
C LEU A 151 23.96 9.90 -44.03
N LYS A 152 24.41 8.73 -44.51
CA LYS A 152 23.53 7.75 -45.17
C LYS A 152 22.56 7.13 -44.17
N LEU A 153 23.04 6.75 -42.98
CA LEU A 153 22.23 6.19 -41.90
C LEU A 153 21.17 7.18 -41.43
N ALA A 154 21.54 8.45 -41.22
CA ALA A 154 20.59 9.51 -40.86
C ALA A 154 19.48 9.67 -41.90
N LYS A 155 19.82 9.65 -43.20
CA LYS A 155 18.83 9.70 -44.29
C LYS A 155 17.93 8.48 -44.36
N THR A 156 18.47 7.29 -44.07
CA THR A 156 17.69 6.05 -44.01
C THR A 156 16.69 6.10 -42.85
N LYS A 157 17.14 6.47 -41.65
CA LYS A 157 16.28 6.60 -40.45
C LYS A 157 15.19 7.66 -40.63
N ALA A 158 15.51 8.77 -41.30
CA ALA A 158 14.53 9.79 -41.68
C ALA A 158 13.47 9.29 -42.68
N LYS A 159 13.78 8.28 -43.50
CA LYS A 159 12.83 7.67 -44.45
C LYS A 159 12.03 6.52 -43.85
N GLU A 160 12.59 5.81 -42.87
CA GLU A 160 11.95 4.69 -42.15
C GLU A 160 10.91 5.15 -41.11
N GLY A 161 10.74 6.46 -40.90
CA GLY A 161 9.74 7.00 -39.96
C GLY A 161 10.26 7.15 -38.52
N SER A 162 11.58 7.19 -38.31
CA SER A 162 12.20 7.49 -37.01
C SER A 162 12.98 8.82 -37.06
N PRO A 163 12.29 9.98 -37.09
CA PRO A 163 12.93 11.28 -37.26
C PRO A 163 13.84 11.67 -36.08
N GLU A 164 13.55 11.24 -34.86
CA GLU A 164 14.33 11.53 -33.64
C GLU A 164 15.72 10.89 -33.72
N ASN A 165 15.78 9.63 -34.19
CA ASN A 165 17.05 8.93 -34.42
C ASN A 165 17.88 9.58 -35.53
N ALA A 166 17.22 10.09 -36.57
CA ALA A 166 17.90 10.83 -37.64
C ALA A 166 18.43 12.19 -37.15
N GLU A 167 17.67 12.88 -36.29
CA GLU A 167 18.02 14.16 -35.68
C GLU A 167 19.25 14.02 -34.77
N LEU A 168 19.28 13.01 -33.89
CA LEU A 168 20.43 12.69 -33.04
C LEU A 168 21.71 12.47 -33.87
N ILE A 169 21.63 11.69 -34.95
CA ILE A 169 22.78 11.42 -35.83
C ILE A 169 23.25 12.70 -36.53
N TYR A 170 22.34 13.58 -36.98
CA TYR A 170 22.73 14.85 -37.58
C TYR A 170 23.35 15.81 -36.56
N HIS A 171 22.85 15.86 -35.33
CA HIS A 171 23.45 16.65 -34.25
C HIS A 171 24.85 16.15 -33.89
N ASP A 172 25.04 14.82 -33.84
CA ASP A 172 26.36 14.24 -33.63
C ASP A 172 27.34 14.58 -34.76
N ILE A 173 26.86 14.59 -36.01
CA ILE A 173 27.68 15.01 -37.15
C ILE A 173 28.06 16.49 -37.04
N LEU A 174 27.14 17.35 -36.60
CA LEU A 174 27.41 18.77 -36.43
C LEU A 174 28.27 19.08 -35.20
N ALA A 175 28.29 18.22 -34.18
CA ALA A 175 29.18 18.36 -33.05
C ALA A 175 30.67 18.22 -33.46
N LYS A 176 31.00 17.29 -34.38
CA LYS A 176 32.37 17.16 -34.92
C LYS A 176 32.63 17.97 -36.20
N PHE A 177 31.60 18.20 -37.02
CA PHE A 177 31.69 18.95 -38.27
C PHE A 177 30.66 20.08 -38.31
N PRO A 178 30.85 21.17 -37.52
CA PRO A 178 29.82 22.20 -37.33
C PRO A 178 29.35 22.84 -38.63
N LYS A 179 30.20 22.92 -39.67
CA LYS A 179 29.91 23.52 -40.97
C LYS A 179 29.35 22.55 -42.02
N ASN A 180 29.04 21.30 -41.67
CA ASN A 180 28.57 20.30 -42.63
C ASN A 180 27.19 20.65 -43.20
N LYS A 181 27.16 21.08 -44.47
CA LYS A 181 25.94 21.49 -45.16
C LYS A 181 24.90 20.36 -45.26
N ARG A 182 25.33 19.11 -45.49
CA ARG A 182 24.42 17.96 -45.66
C ARG A 182 23.69 17.60 -44.35
N ALA A 183 24.36 17.73 -43.20
CA ALA A 183 23.72 17.50 -41.90
C ALA A 183 22.78 18.64 -41.51
N ARG A 184 23.14 19.90 -41.78
CA ARG A 184 22.25 21.06 -41.58
C ARG A 184 21.00 21.01 -42.47
N ASP A 185 21.18 20.68 -43.74
CA ASP A 185 20.07 20.52 -44.69
C ASP A 185 19.21 19.30 -44.32
N GLY A 186 19.82 18.25 -43.76
CA GLY A 186 19.14 17.09 -43.20
C GLY A 186 18.22 17.42 -42.02
N LEU A 187 18.72 18.18 -41.03
CA LEU A 187 17.90 18.69 -39.91
C LEU A 187 16.78 19.62 -40.37
N LYS A 188 17.07 20.53 -41.32
CA LYS A 188 16.03 21.38 -41.93
C LYS A 188 14.97 20.58 -42.67
N GLY A 189 15.36 19.47 -43.30
CA GLY A 189 14.44 18.55 -43.99
C GLY A 189 13.59 17.70 -43.04
N LEU A 190 14.12 17.35 -41.86
CA LEU A 190 13.36 16.71 -40.78
C LEU A 190 12.33 17.69 -40.18
N ALA A 191 12.73 18.94 -39.96
CA ALA A 191 11.84 20.02 -39.54
C ALA A 191 10.83 20.47 -40.63
N GLY A 192 10.98 19.98 -41.87
CA GLY A 192 10.31 20.49 -43.07
C GLY A 192 9.42 19.49 -43.82
N ARG A 193 9.15 18.28 -43.29
CA ARG A 193 8.10 17.41 -43.86
C ARG A 193 6.74 17.82 -43.30
N PRO A 194 5.75 18.08 -44.17
CA PRO A 194 4.51 18.73 -43.77
C PRO A 194 3.60 17.73 -43.06
N VAL A 195 3.50 17.87 -41.74
CA VAL A 195 2.21 17.67 -41.07
C VAL A 195 1.26 18.67 -41.73
N GLY A 196 0.15 18.16 -42.27
CA GLY A 196 -0.83 18.97 -42.98
C GLY A 196 -1.20 20.19 -42.17
N LYS A 197 -1.32 21.35 -42.85
CA LYS A 197 -1.78 22.67 -42.36
C LYS A 197 -2.37 22.63 -40.92
N ALA A 198 -1.52 22.63 -39.90
CA ALA A 198 -1.90 23.04 -38.57
C ALA A 198 -1.65 24.54 -38.52
N SER A 199 -2.74 25.30 -38.46
CA SER A 199 -2.71 26.69 -38.01
C SER A 199 -1.77 26.79 -36.80
N LYS A 200 -0.95 27.83 -36.70
CA LYS A 200 -0.27 28.15 -35.44
C LYS A 200 -1.34 28.26 -34.37
N VAL A 201 -1.48 27.22 -33.55
CA VAL A 201 -2.37 27.21 -32.39
C VAL A 201 -1.87 28.34 -31.50
N GLN A 202 -2.67 29.39 -31.38
CA GLN A 202 -2.35 30.52 -30.55
C GLN A 202 -2.85 30.19 -29.16
N ASP A 203 -1.93 29.99 -28.21
CA ASP A 203 -2.28 29.90 -26.80
C ASP A 203 -2.61 31.30 -26.26
N PRO A 204 -3.43 31.42 -25.21
CA PRO A 204 -3.65 32.69 -24.55
C PRO A 204 -2.38 33.19 -23.90
N ARG A 205 -2.40 34.47 -23.53
CA ARG A 205 -1.28 35.09 -22.85
C ARG A 205 -1.09 34.48 -21.45
N GLN A 206 0.16 34.45 -20.98
CA GLN A 206 0.52 33.84 -19.71
C GLN A 206 -0.17 34.50 -18.50
N ASP A 207 -0.49 35.79 -18.56
CA ASP A 207 -1.28 36.50 -17.54
C ASP A 207 -2.72 35.95 -17.45
N GLN A 208 -3.33 35.60 -18.58
CA GLN A 208 -4.66 35.00 -18.63
C GLN A 208 -4.65 33.58 -18.04
N LEU A 209 -3.61 32.80 -18.33
CA LEU A 209 -3.41 31.48 -17.73
C LEU A 209 -3.17 31.58 -16.22
N GLN A 210 -2.31 32.48 -15.77
CA GLN A 210 -2.02 32.67 -14.36
C GLN A 210 -3.24 33.15 -13.58
N SER A 211 -4.07 34.00 -14.19
CA SER A 211 -5.36 34.41 -13.63
C SER A 211 -6.25 33.19 -13.32
N LEU A 212 -6.36 32.23 -14.24
CA LEU A 212 -7.13 31.00 -14.03
C LEU A 212 -6.56 30.16 -12.88
N VAL A 213 -5.24 29.97 -12.87
CA VAL A 213 -4.56 29.20 -11.82
C VAL A 213 -4.77 29.84 -10.45
N ASN A 214 -4.72 31.18 -10.37
CA ASN A 214 -4.96 31.90 -9.13
C ASN A 214 -6.39 31.70 -8.64
N LEU A 215 -7.40 31.86 -9.51
CA LEU A 215 -8.80 31.62 -9.16
C LEU A 215 -9.01 30.18 -8.67
N TYR A 216 -8.40 29.20 -9.35
CA TYR A 216 -8.44 27.80 -8.94
C TYR A 216 -7.81 27.59 -7.55
N SER A 217 -6.60 28.09 -7.34
CA SER A 217 -5.89 27.97 -6.04
C SER A 217 -6.61 28.65 -4.87
N GLN A 218 -7.43 29.68 -5.14
CA GLN A 218 -8.24 30.37 -4.14
C GLN A 218 -9.60 29.70 -3.92
N GLY A 219 -9.87 28.56 -4.57
CA GLY A 219 -11.15 27.86 -4.49
C GLY A 219 -12.30 28.57 -5.21
N GLN A 220 -12.03 29.60 -6.02
CA GLN A 220 -13.04 30.35 -6.78
C GLN A 220 -13.42 29.61 -8.06
N LEU A 221 -13.80 28.34 -7.93
CA LEU A 221 -13.94 27.39 -9.04
C LEU A 221 -15.00 27.80 -10.07
N GLN A 222 -16.12 28.38 -9.64
CA GLN A 222 -17.16 28.88 -10.55
C GLN A 222 -16.67 30.06 -11.41
N GLN A 223 -15.86 30.95 -10.83
CA GLN A 223 -15.28 32.07 -11.57
C GLN A 223 -14.18 31.57 -12.53
N ALA A 224 -13.35 30.64 -12.06
CA ALA A 224 -12.35 29.98 -12.87
C ALA A 224 -12.98 29.28 -14.07
N LEU A 225 -14.13 28.59 -13.89
CA LEU A 225 -14.82 27.89 -14.96
C LEU A 225 -15.32 28.87 -16.02
N LYS A 226 -16.03 29.92 -15.61
CA LYS A 226 -16.56 30.94 -16.53
C LYS A 226 -15.46 31.61 -17.35
N GLN A 227 -14.32 31.90 -16.72
CA GLN A 227 -13.18 32.47 -17.42
C GLN A 227 -12.52 31.44 -18.35
N ALA A 228 -12.40 30.18 -17.93
CA ALA A 228 -11.86 29.10 -18.75
C ALA A 228 -12.72 28.86 -19.99
N GLU A 229 -14.04 28.78 -19.86
CA GLU A 229 -14.99 28.65 -20.99
C GLU A 229 -14.86 29.79 -21.99
N THR A 230 -14.76 31.03 -21.50
CA THR A 230 -14.57 32.21 -22.34
C THR A 230 -13.26 32.12 -23.13
N LEU A 231 -12.19 31.67 -22.48
CA LEU A 231 -10.88 31.55 -23.12
C LEU A 231 -10.81 30.35 -24.07
N VAL A 232 -11.47 29.23 -23.76
CA VAL A 232 -11.57 28.07 -24.67
C VAL A 232 -12.34 28.44 -25.94
N GLN A 233 -13.38 29.27 -25.85
CA GLN A 233 -14.05 29.80 -27.05
C GLN A 233 -13.13 30.66 -27.91
N GLN A 234 -12.21 31.42 -27.30
CA GLN A 234 -11.25 32.27 -28.02
C GLN A 234 -10.07 31.46 -28.58
N PHE A 235 -9.67 30.40 -27.87
CA PHE A 235 -8.49 29.58 -28.15
C PHE A 235 -8.85 28.08 -28.11
N PRO A 236 -9.74 27.59 -29.00
CA PRO A 236 -10.32 26.23 -28.93
C PRO A 236 -9.33 25.11 -29.28
N GLN A 237 -8.07 25.45 -29.57
CA GLN A 237 -7.01 24.50 -29.86
C GLN A 237 -5.92 24.54 -28.78
N SER A 238 -6.12 25.25 -27.67
CA SER A 238 -5.14 25.29 -26.58
C SER A 238 -5.33 24.08 -25.65
N ALA A 239 -4.46 23.09 -25.79
CA ALA A 239 -4.47 21.91 -24.92
C ALA A 239 -4.26 22.27 -23.44
N ILE A 240 -3.46 23.31 -23.15
CA ILE A 240 -3.21 23.80 -21.78
C ILE A 240 -4.51 24.31 -21.17
N LEU A 241 -5.34 25.03 -21.93
CA LEU A 241 -6.60 25.57 -21.42
C LEU A 241 -7.61 24.47 -21.15
N LEU A 242 -7.71 23.51 -22.05
CA LEU A 242 -8.60 22.37 -21.89
C LEU A 242 -8.18 21.52 -20.70
N ASN A 243 -6.87 21.37 -20.44
CA ASN A 243 -6.37 20.76 -19.22
C ASN A 243 -6.76 21.56 -17.96
N ILE A 244 -6.61 22.89 -17.96
CA ILE A 244 -7.03 23.73 -16.83
C ILE A 244 -8.55 23.67 -16.62
N GLN A 245 -9.33 23.75 -17.71
CA GLN A 245 -10.79 23.62 -17.66
C GLN A 245 -11.19 22.26 -17.09
N GLY A 246 -10.55 21.18 -17.52
CA GLY A 246 -10.73 19.84 -16.96
C GLY A 246 -10.48 19.80 -15.45
N ALA A 247 -9.42 20.46 -14.97
CA ALA A 247 -9.10 20.52 -13.53
C ALA A 247 -10.13 21.32 -12.73
N VAL A 248 -10.61 22.44 -13.30
CA VAL A 248 -11.67 23.25 -12.69
C VAL A 248 -13.00 22.48 -12.62
N LEU A 249 -13.40 21.82 -13.71
CA LEU A 249 -14.60 20.99 -13.79
C LEU A 249 -14.55 19.85 -12.76
N LYS A 250 -13.39 19.19 -12.61
CA LYS A 250 -13.16 18.18 -11.57
C LYS A 250 -13.40 18.76 -10.17
N GLY A 251 -12.82 19.93 -9.88
CA GLY A 251 -13.01 20.61 -8.59
C GLY A 251 -14.48 20.95 -8.29
N LEU A 252 -15.29 21.15 -9.33
CA LEU A 252 -16.74 21.39 -9.21
C LEU A 252 -17.58 20.10 -9.12
N GLY A 253 -16.95 18.92 -9.15
CA GLY A 253 -17.63 17.62 -9.20
C GLY A 253 -18.27 17.29 -10.56
N GLN A 254 -17.98 18.08 -11.60
CA GLN A 254 -18.46 17.86 -12.96
C GLN A 254 -17.54 16.88 -13.70
N LEU A 255 -17.49 15.64 -13.20
CA LEU A 255 -16.51 14.62 -13.61
C LEU A 255 -16.59 14.26 -15.09
N ASP A 256 -17.80 14.06 -15.63
CA ASP A 256 -17.96 13.67 -17.04
C ASP A 256 -17.49 14.79 -18.00
N GLN A 257 -17.79 16.05 -17.68
CA GLN A 257 -17.32 17.20 -18.47
C GLN A 257 -15.80 17.39 -18.33
N SER A 258 -15.24 17.12 -17.14
CA SER A 258 -13.80 17.14 -16.90
C SER A 258 -13.07 16.11 -17.78
N ILE A 259 -13.59 14.89 -17.87
CA ILE A 259 -13.03 13.83 -18.73
C ILE A 259 -13.07 14.25 -20.20
N GLU A 260 -14.16 14.83 -20.69
CA GLU A 260 -14.25 15.30 -22.08
C GLU A 260 -13.25 16.43 -22.38
N ALA A 261 -13.09 17.40 -21.47
CA ALA A 261 -12.09 18.45 -21.62
C ALA A 261 -10.65 17.88 -21.71
N TYR A 262 -10.31 16.88 -20.89
CA TYR A 262 -9.01 16.21 -21.00
C TYR A 262 -8.85 15.41 -22.29
N LYS A 263 -9.91 14.71 -22.76
CA LYS A 263 -9.89 14.00 -24.05
C LYS A 263 -9.62 14.96 -25.20
N GLU A 264 -10.25 16.14 -25.20
CA GLU A 264 -9.97 17.19 -26.19
C GLU A 264 -8.52 17.68 -26.08
N ALA A 265 -8.02 17.92 -24.86
CA ALA A 265 -6.64 18.34 -24.63
C ALA A 265 -5.62 17.35 -25.20
N VAL A 266 -5.79 16.04 -24.95
CA VAL A 266 -4.88 15.00 -25.48
C VAL A 266 -5.11 14.69 -26.96
N THR A 267 -6.28 15.01 -27.51
CA THR A 267 -6.52 14.95 -28.97
C THR A 267 -5.72 16.02 -29.70
N ILE A 268 -5.65 17.22 -29.12
CA ILE A 268 -4.86 18.34 -29.66
C ILE A 268 -3.37 18.10 -29.43
N LYS A 269 -3.00 17.62 -28.24
CA LYS A 269 -1.61 17.35 -27.84
C LYS A 269 -1.46 15.91 -27.31
N PRO A 270 -1.21 14.92 -28.19
CA PRO A 270 -1.11 13.51 -27.79
C PRO A 270 0.07 13.16 -26.88
N ASP A 271 1.06 14.02 -26.75
CA ASP A 271 2.23 13.87 -25.85
C ASP A 271 2.06 14.67 -24.54
N TYR A 272 0.82 14.95 -24.12
CA TYR A 272 0.56 15.72 -22.90
C TYR A 272 0.40 14.82 -21.67
N SER A 273 1.53 14.44 -21.06
CA SER A 273 1.56 13.52 -19.90
C SER A 273 0.69 13.98 -18.72
N GLU A 274 0.67 15.27 -18.42
CA GLU A 274 -0.08 15.84 -17.31
C GLU A 274 -1.59 15.74 -17.54
N ALA A 275 -2.06 15.94 -18.77
CA ALA A 275 -3.47 15.80 -19.11
C ALA A 275 -3.93 14.34 -19.01
N TYR A 276 -3.10 13.38 -19.42
CA TYR A 276 -3.40 11.95 -19.21
C TYR A 276 -3.44 11.57 -17.73
N ASN A 277 -2.47 12.04 -16.93
CA ASN A 277 -2.48 11.80 -15.48
C ASN A 277 -3.75 12.40 -14.84
N ASN A 278 -4.08 13.65 -15.16
CA ASN A 278 -5.26 14.32 -14.61
C ASN A 278 -6.57 13.66 -15.05
N MET A 279 -6.63 13.18 -16.29
CA MET A 279 -7.75 12.37 -16.79
C MET A 279 -7.88 11.07 -15.99
N GLY A 280 -6.77 10.40 -15.71
CA GLY A 280 -6.72 9.19 -14.88
C GLY A 280 -7.32 9.43 -13.49
N ILE A 281 -6.94 10.53 -12.83
CA ILE A 281 -7.49 10.89 -11.51
C ILE A 281 -9.00 11.10 -11.59
N THR A 282 -9.50 11.83 -12.59
CA THR A 282 -10.96 12.03 -12.75
C THR A 282 -11.71 10.74 -13.09
N LEU A 283 -11.11 9.84 -13.87
CA LEU A 283 -11.68 8.52 -14.17
C LEU A 283 -11.78 7.66 -12.92
N GLN A 284 -10.75 7.71 -12.06
CA GLN A 284 -10.74 7.03 -10.76
C GLN A 284 -11.84 7.58 -9.83
N ASP A 285 -11.96 8.91 -9.69
CA ASP A 285 -13.05 9.54 -8.92
C ASP A 285 -14.45 9.15 -9.44
N ARG A 286 -14.56 8.77 -10.72
CA ARG A 286 -15.79 8.30 -11.36
C ARG A 286 -16.03 6.78 -11.19
N GLY A 287 -15.08 6.06 -10.59
CA GLY A 287 -15.11 4.60 -10.44
C GLY A 287 -14.70 3.82 -11.69
N LYS A 288 -14.16 4.47 -12.72
CA LYS A 288 -13.70 3.84 -13.97
C LYS A 288 -12.23 3.45 -13.87
N LEU A 289 -11.94 2.49 -12.99
CA LEU A 289 -10.57 2.15 -12.59
C LEU A 289 -9.70 1.63 -13.74
N GLU A 290 -10.25 0.82 -14.65
CA GLU A 290 -9.51 0.31 -15.81
C GLU A 290 -9.13 1.43 -16.78
N GLU A 291 -10.07 2.34 -17.07
CA GLU A 291 -9.82 3.51 -17.92
C GLU A 291 -8.79 4.45 -17.26
N ALA A 292 -8.83 4.59 -15.93
CA ALA A 292 -7.86 5.38 -15.18
C ALA A 292 -6.44 4.82 -15.31
N ILE A 293 -6.28 3.50 -15.12
CA ILE A 293 -4.99 2.81 -15.29
C ILE A 293 -4.48 2.93 -16.73
N GLU A 294 -5.35 2.86 -17.75
CA GLU A 294 -4.95 3.10 -19.14
C GLU A 294 -4.43 4.53 -19.35
N ALA A 295 -5.10 5.52 -18.76
CA ALA A 295 -4.67 6.92 -18.82
C ALA A 295 -3.32 7.14 -18.13
N TYR A 296 -3.10 6.56 -16.94
CA TYR A 296 -1.80 6.62 -16.26
C TYR A 296 -0.70 5.94 -17.07
N ASN A 297 -0.96 4.77 -17.67
CA ASN A 297 0.00 4.11 -18.54
C ASN A 297 0.38 4.96 -19.76
N LYS A 298 -0.58 5.69 -20.35
CA LYS A 298 -0.30 6.66 -21.42
C LYS A 298 0.57 7.82 -20.92
N ALA A 299 0.28 8.37 -19.74
CA ALA A 299 1.11 9.40 -19.12
C ALA A 299 2.55 8.91 -18.89
N LEU A 300 2.72 7.68 -18.41
CA LEU A 300 4.01 7.06 -18.12
C LEU A 300 4.79 6.65 -19.38
N ALA A 301 4.09 6.28 -20.46
CA ALA A 301 4.73 6.03 -21.75
C ALA A 301 5.34 7.31 -22.35
N ILE A 302 4.73 8.46 -22.09
CA ILE A 302 5.23 9.79 -22.50
C ILE A 302 6.33 10.27 -21.56
N LYS A 303 6.12 10.11 -20.24
CA LYS A 303 7.01 10.56 -19.18
C LYS A 303 7.28 9.43 -18.17
N PRO A 304 8.31 8.60 -18.39
CA PRO A 304 8.61 7.46 -17.51
C PRO A 304 9.08 7.83 -16.10
N ASP A 305 9.50 9.07 -15.86
CA ASP A 305 9.97 9.58 -14.57
C ASP A 305 8.88 10.39 -13.83
N HIS A 306 7.60 10.09 -14.08
CA HIS A 306 6.45 10.76 -13.46
C HIS A 306 6.02 10.06 -12.17
N ALA A 307 6.66 10.41 -11.04
CA ALA A 307 6.40 9.80 -9.74
C ALA A 307 4.92 9.88 -9.31
N GLU A 308 4.27 11.03 -9.54
CA GLU A 308 2.87 11.25 -9.22
C GLU A 308 1.94 10.29 -9.98
N ALA A 309 2.21 10.05 -11.27
CA ALA A 309 1.43 9.11 -12.08
C ALA A 309 1.58 7.65 -11.60
N TYR A 310 2.78 7.25 -11.18
CA TYR A 310 2.97 5.94 -10.56
C TYR A 310 2.23 5.81 -9.23
N ASN A 311 2.29 6.82 -8.36
CA ASN A 311 1.55 6.83 -7.10
C ASN A 311 0.03 6.76 -7.33
N ASN A 312 -0.50 7.55 -8.27
CA ASN A 312 -1.92 7.55 -8.59
C ASN A 312 -2.38 6.22 -9.22
N MET A 313 -1.56 5.63 -10.09
CA MET A 313 -1.80 4.30 -10.63
C MET A 313 -1.81 3.24 -9.52
N GLY A 314 -0.89 3.33 -8.54
CA GLY A 314 -0.89 2.47 -7.37
C GLY A 314 -2.19 2.56 -6.57
N ASN A 315 -2.72 3.77 -6.36
CA ASN A 315 -4.00 3.97 -5.68
C ASN A 315 -5.16 3.30 -6.45
N ALA A 316 -5.22 3.48 -7.78
CA ALA A 316 -6.26 2.85 -8.60
C ALA A 316 -6.15 1.31 -8.60
N LEU A 317 -4.94 0.76 -8.64
CA LEU A 317 -4.69 -0.68 -8.54
C LEU A 317 -5.10 -1.25 -7.18
N LYS A 318 -4.83 -0.50 -6.10
CA LYS A 318 -5.25 -0.84 -4.75
C LYS A 318 -6.79 -0.89 -4.65
N GLU A 319 -7.48 0.09 -5.22
CA GLU A 319 -8.95 0.12 -5.29
C GLU A 319 -9.54 -1.05 -6.10
N GLN A 320 -8.80 -1.59 -7.08
CA GLN A 320 -9.16 -2.83 -7.78
C GLN A 320 -8.85 -4.11 -6.99
N GLY A 321 -8.24 -4.02 -5.81
CA GLY A 321 -7.76 -5.16 -5.03
C GLY A 321 -6.47 -5.78 -5.54
N LYS A 322 -5.78 -5.15 -6.51
CA LYS A 322 -4.50 -5.61 -7.07
C LYS A 322 -3.33 -5.08 -6.25
N LEU A 323 -3.23 -5.54 -5.01
CA LEU A 323 -2.34 -4.98 -4.01
C LEU A 323 -0.85 -5.15 -4.39
N GLU A 324 -0.47 -6.25 -5.04
CA GLU A 324 0.91 -6.48 -5.49
C GLU A 324 1.32 -5.51 -6.61
N GLU A 325 0.44 -5.31 -7.60
CA GLU A 325 0.66 -4.35 -8.69
C GLU A 325 0.71 -2.91 -8.13
N ALA A 326 -0.12 -2.61 -7.13
CA ALA A 326 -0.09 -1.32 -6.43
C ALA A 326 1.26 -1.08 -5.73
N MET A 327 1.77 -2.09 -5.02
CA MET A 327 3.09 -2.04 -4.38
C MET A 327 4.22 -1.83 -5.39
N GLU A 328 4.18 -2.45 -6.56
CA GLU A 328 5.16 -2.20 -7.62
C GLU A 328 5.11 -0.74 -8.10
N ALA A 329 3.90 -0.19 -8.28
CA ALA A 329 3.71 1.19 -8.69
C ALA A 329 4.23 2.19 -7.63
N TYR A 330 3.93 1.99 -6.34
CA TYR A 330 4.46 2.83 -5.27
C TYR A 330 5.99 2.77 -5.19
N ASN A 331 6.58 1.58 -5.32
CA ASN A 331 8.03 1.43 -5.34
C ASN A 331 8.68 2.16 -6.52
N LYS A 332 8.06 2.17 -7.70
CA LYS A 332 8.52 2.97 -8.85
C LYS A 332 8.44 4.47 -8.55
N ALA A 333 7.34 4.93 -7.95
CA ALA A 333 7.20 6.33 -7.52
C ALA A 333 8.32 6.73 -6.53
N LEU A 334 8.61 5.88 -5.55
CA LEU A 334 9.65 6.09 -4.54
C LEU A 334 11.08 5.98 -5.09
N ALA A 335 11.30 5.16 -6.11
CA ALA A 335 12.59 5.09 -6.81
C ALA A 335 12.90 6.40 -7.57
N ILE A 336 11.86 7.07 -8.09
CA ILE A 336 11.98 8.36 -8.77
C ILE A 336 12.07 9.50 -7.73
N LYS A 337 11.24 9.45 -6.70
CA LYS A 337 11.12 10.47 -5.65
C LYS A 337 11.18 9.82 -4.26
N PRO A 338 12.38 9.65 -3.68
CA PRO A 338 12.55 8.98 -2.38
C PRO A 338 11.93 9.69 -1.18
N ASP A 339 11.69 11.00 -1.28
CA ASP A 339 11.07 11.86 -0.26
C ASP A 339 9.56 12.06 -0.49
N TYR A 340 8.89 11.08 -1.10
CA TYR A 340 7.45 11.17 -1.40
C TYR A 340 6.59 10.63 -0.26
N ALA A 341 6.23 11.50 0.70
CA ALA A 341 5.42 11.13 1.86
C ALA A 341 4.08 10.46 1.51
N ASP A 342 3.36 10.96 0.49
CA ASP A 342 2.08 10.38 0.08
C ASP A 342 2.25 8.94 -0.45
N ALA A 343 3.34 8.65 -1.17
CA ALA A 343 3.60 7.31 -1.68
C ALA A 343 3.88 6.31 -0.55
N TYR A 344 4.67 6.69 0.47
CA TYR A 344 4.86 5.86 1.66
C TYR A 344 3.56 5.65 2.44
N PHE A 345 2.74 6.68 2.59
CA PHE A 345 1.45 6.56 3.26
C PHE A 345 0.48 5.63 2.50
N ASN A 346 0.38 5.77 1.17
CA ASN A 346 -0.45 4.91 0.34
C ASN A 346 0.06 3.46 0.33
N MET A 347 1.39 3.28 0.33
CA MET A 347 2.03 1.98 0.50
C MET A 347 1.67 1.35 1.86
N GLY A 348 1.73 2.14 2.94
CA GLY A 348 1.30 1.69 4.27
C GLY A 348 -0.16 1.26 4.33
N ASN A 349 -1.05 2.00 3.65
CA ASN A 349 -2.46 1.63 3.55
C ASN A 349 -2.64 0.29 2.81
N ALA A 350 -1.92 0.07 1.70
CA ALA A 350 -1.97 -1.19 0.96
C ALA A 350 -1.41 -2.37 1.77
N LEU A 351 -0.30 -2.17 2.48
CA LEU A 351 0.29 -3.19 3.37
C LEU A 351 -0.64 -3.55 4.51
N LYS A 352 -1.34 -2.56 5.09
CA LYS A 352 -2.36 -2.79 6.11
C LYS A 352 -3.51 -3.63 5.55
N GLU A 353 -4.00 -3.33 4.36
CA GLU A 353 -5.04 -4.12 3.68
C GLU A 353 -4.58 -5.57 3.38
N GLN A 354 -3.28 -5.80 3.18
CA GLN A 354 -2.68 -7.15 3.08
C GLN A 354 -2.49 -7.85 4.44
N GLY A 355 -2.77 -7.18 5.56
CA GLY A 355 -2.52 -7.67 6.92
C GLY A 355 -1.03 -7.65 7.32
N LYS A 356 -0.16 -6.96 6.57
CA LYS A 356 1.27 -6.80 6.87
C LYS A 356 1.48 -5.59 7.77
N LEU A 357 1.01 -5.71 9.01
CA LEU A 357 0.86 -4.58 9.93
C LEU A 357 2.21 -3.93 10.31
N GLU A 358 3.26 -4.70 10.55
CA GLU A 358 4.61 -4.17 10.84
C GLU A 358 5.14 -3.33 9.67
N GLU A 359 5.02 -3.85 8.45
CA GLU A 359 5.50 -3.19 7.24
C GLU A 359 4.69 -1.92 6.96
N ALA A 360 3.38 -1.96 7.24
CA ALA A 360 2.52 -0.78 7.16
C ALA A 360 2.98 0.32 8.14
N ILE A 361 3.26 -0.04 9.39
CA ILE A 361 3.77 0.88 10.42
C ILE A 361 5.13 1.46 10.01
N GLU A 362 6.04 0.67 9.45
CA GLU A 362 7.31 1.17 8.92
C GLU A 362 7.08 2.20 7.79
N ALA A 363 6.16 1.91 6.87
CA ALA A 363 5.83 2.82 5.78
C ALA A 363 5.21 4.13 6.30
N TYR A 364 4.29 4.07 7.27
CA TYR A 364 3.75 5.28 7.91
C TYR A 364 4.84 6.09 8.62
N ASN A 365 5.76 5.44 9.33
CA ASN A 365 6.88 6.12 9.97
C ASN A 365 7.78 6.83 8.95
N LYS A 366 8.03 6.23 7.78
CA LYS A 366 8.77 6.92 6.68
C LYS A 366 8.00 8.12 6.15
N ALA A 367 6.69 8.02 5.97
CA ALA A 367 5.84 9.14 5.58
C ALA A 367 5.90 10.28 6.61
N LEU A 368 5.83 9.94 7.90
CA LEU A 368 5.87 10.89 9.03
C LEU A 368 7.25 11.52 9.24
N ALA A 369 8.33 10.80 8.93
CA ALA A 369 9.68 11.37 8.95
C ALA A 369 9.86 12.47 7.89
N ILE A 370 9.18 12.33 6.75
CA ILE A 370 9.19 13.33 5.66
C ILE A 370 8.20 14.46 5.95
N ARG A 371 6.98 14.13 6.43
CA ARG A 371 5.92 15.07 6.75
C ARG A 371 5.38 14.82 8.17
N PRO A 372 5.96 15.46 9.20
CA PRO A 372 5.57 15.24 10.60
C PRO A 372 4.15 15.72 10.96
N ASP A 373 3.55 16.61 10.17
CA ASP A 373 2.19 17.14 10.35
C ASP A 373 1.13 16.35 9.56
N TYR A 374 1.42 15.08 9.24
CA TYR A 374 0.48 14.23 8.48
C TYR A 374 -0.52 13.50 9.41
N ALA A 375 -1.59 14.18 9.80
CA ALA A 375 -2.60 13.65 10.73
C ALA A 375 -3.18 12.29 10.31
N ASP A 376 -3.50 12.10 9.03
CA ASP A 376 -4.07 10.84 8.51
C ASP A 376 -3.09 9.67 8.63
N ALA A 377 -1.77 9.90 8.49
CA ALA A 377 -0.76 8.87 8.68
C ALA A 377 -0.67 8.41 10.13
N TYR A 378 -0.76 9.33 11.09
CA TYR A 378 -0.86 8.97 12.51
C TYR A 378 -2.13 8.18 12.82
N ASN A 379 -3.28 8.58 12.27
CA ASN A 379 -4.54 7.85 12.43
C ASN A 379 -4.45 6.42 11.88
N ASN A 380 -3.90 6.24 10.68
CA ASN A 380 -3.81 4.92 10.06
C ASN A 380 -2.75 4.03 10.71
N MET A 381 -1.66 4.62 11.20
CA MET A 381 -0.70 3.92 12.06
C MET A 381 -1.36 3.47 13.37
N GLY A 382 -2.16 4.31 14.01
CA GLY A 382 -2.94 3.94 15.19
C GLY A 382 -3.90 2.78 14.93
N ASN A 383 -4.51 2.72 13.74
CA ASN A 383 -5.36 1.59 13.36
C ASN A 383 -4.57 0.29 13.21
N ALA A 384 -3.39 0.34 12.57
CA ALA A 384 -2.53 -0.84 12.46
C ALA A 384 -2.03 -1.30 13.85
N LEU A 385 -1.62 -0.38 14.72
CA LEU A 385 -1.19 -0.69 16.10
C LEU A 385 -2.33 -1.32 16.93
N LYS A 386 -3.56 -0.82 16.79
CA LYS A 386 -4.75 -1.40 17.41
C LYS A 386 -4.99 -2.85 16.93
N GLU A 387 -4.84 -3.12 15.64
CA GLU A 387 -4.97 -4.45 15.05
C GLU A 387 -3.87 -5.43 15.51
N GLN A 388 -2.72 -4.92 15.97
CA GLN A 388 -1.66 -5.73 16.62
C GLN A 388 -1.83 -5.89 18.14
N GLY A 389 -2.83 -5.27 18.74
CA GLY A 389 -2.98 -5.25 20.21
C GLY A 389 -2.04 -4.29 20.95
N LYS A 390 -1.32 -3.41 20.25
CA LYS A 390 -0.48 -2.35 20.85
C LYS A 390 -1.32 -1.11 21.17
N LEU A 391 -2.22 -1.23 22.14
CA LEU A 391 -3.29 -0.26 22.37
C LEU A 391 -2.77 1.09 22.88
N GLU A 392 -1.78 1.11 23.75
CA GLU A 392 -1.19 2.35 24.26
C GLU A 392 -0.49 3.14 23.13
N GLU A 393 0.27 2.45 22.28
CA GLU A 393 0.91 3.05 21.11
C GLU A 393 -0.13 3.57 20.10
N ALA A 394 -1.24 2.85 19.92
CA ALA A 394 -2.35 3.29 19.09
C ALA A 394 -2.97 4.59 19.63
N ILE A 395 -3.24 4.67 20.93
CA ILE A 395 -3.77 5.88 21.59
C ILE A 395 -2.79 7.05 21.44
N GLU A 396 -1.47 6.83 21.59
CA GLU A 396 -0.46 7.86 21.36
C GLU A 396 -0.52 8.39 19.91
N ALA A 397 -0.61 7.50 18.93
CA ALA A 397 -0.71 7.87 17.52
C ALA A 397 -1.98 8.69 17.26
N TYR A 398 -3.15 8.28 17.76
CA TYR A 398 -4.38 9.04 17.64
C TYR A 398 -4.29 10.43 18.30
N ASN A 399 -3.68 10.53 19.47
CA ASN A 399 -3.48 11.82 20.14
C ASN A 399 -2.56 12.75 19.32
N LYS A 400 -1.53 12.22 18.66
CA LYS A 400 -0.71 13.01 17.70
C LYS A 400 -1.54 13.48 16.51
N ALA A 401 -2.41 12.64 15.96
CA ALA A 401 -3.33 13.04 14.90
C ALA A 401 -4.26 14.17 15.34
N LEU A 402 -4.83 14.10 16.55
CA LEU A 402 -5.69 15.14 17.13
C LEU A 402 -4.94 16.42 17.47
N ALA A 403 -3.66 16.34 17.85
CA ALA A 403 -2.84 17.52 18.08
C ALA A 403 -2.61 18.33 16.80
N ILE A 404 -2.55 17.66 15.65
CA ILE A 404 -2.42 18.28 14.33
C ILE A 404 -3.78 18.74 13.80
N LYS A 405 -4.81 17.90 13.94
CA LYS A 405 -6.19 18.15 13.48
C LYS A 405 -7.19 17.90 14.61
N PRO A 406 -7.55 18.94 15.40
CA PRO A 406 -8.40 18.78 16.58
C PRO A 406 -9.84 18.35 16.32
N ASP A 407 -10.37 18.56 15.12
CA ASP A 407 -11.74 18.22 14.69
C ASP A 407 -11.79 16.95 13.82
N HIS A 408 -10.88 16.01 14.05
CA HIS A 408 -10.80 14.78 13.26
C HIS A 408 -11.81 13.72 13.71
N ALA A 409 -13.02 13.75 13.14
CA ALA A 409 -14.13 12.84 13.47
C ALA A 409 -13.73 11.34 13.46
N GLU A 410 -13.01 10.88 12.44
CA GLU A 410 -12.54 9.48 12.34
C GLU A 410 -11.59 9.08 13.49
N VAL A 411 -10.76 10.00 14.00
CA VAL A 411 -9.87 9.68 15.12
C VAL A 411 -10.67 9.52 16.41
N PHE A 412 -11.67 10.38 16.63
CA PHE A 412 -12.61 10.21 17.75
C PHE A 412 -13.38 8.90 17.66
N TRP A 413 -13.82 8.52 16.45
CA TRP A 413 -14.45 7.22 16.23
C TRP A 413 -13.49 6.07 16.57
N ASN A 414 -12.24 6.11 16.11
CA ASN A 414 -11.26 5.07 16.39
C ASN A 414 -10.93 4.96 17.89
N LEU A 415 -10.84 6.08 18.60
CA LEU A 415 -10.67 6.11 20.07
C LEU A 415 -11.88 5.55 20.82
N SER A 416 -13.10 5.73 20.31
CA SER A 416 -14.30 5.15 20.94
C SER A 416 -14.30 3.62 20.93
N GLY A 417 -13.64 3.01 19.93
CA GLY A 417 -13.40 1.58 19.83
C GLY A 417 -12.16 1.10 20.60
N LEU A 418 -11.54 1.95 21.41
CA LEU A 418 -10.46 1.61 22.36
C LEU A 418 -10.82 2.00 23.80
N ALA A 419 -12.09 2.33 24.04
CA ALA A 419 -12.55 2.69 25.36
C ALA A 419 -12.62 1.46 26.28
N GLU A 420 -12.34 1.66 27.56
CA GLU A 420 -12.47 0.63 28.60
C GLU A 420 -13.84 0.67 29.29
N SER A 421 -14.66 1.68 28.98
CA SER A 421 -15.98 1.88 29.57
C SER A 421 -16.97 2.49 28.61
N ILE A 422 -18.27 2.26 28.87
CA ILE A 422 -19.37 2.88 28.12
C ILE A 422 -19.28 4.42 28.19
N SER A 423 -18.93 4.97 29.36
CA SER A 423 -18.82 6.42 29.55
C SER A 423 -17.71 7.03 28.69
N ASP A 424 -16.54 6.38 28.64
CA ASP A 424 -15.42 6.85 27.83
C ASP A 424 -15.72 6.74 26.33
N SER A 425 -16.30 5.61 25.89
CA SER A 425 -16.69 5.42 24.50
C SER A 425 -17.72 6.48 24.08
N LYS A 426 -18.72 6.72 24.93
CA LYS A 426 -19.76 7.72 24.71
C LYS A 426 -19.18 9.12 24.54
N ASN A 427 -18.23 9.51 25.38
CA ASN A 427 -17.53 10.80 25.28
C ASN A 427 -16.84 10.96 23.91
N TRP A 428 -16.14 9.92 23.46
CA TRP A 428 -15.49 9.94 22.15
C TRP A 428 -16.50 9.97 20.99
N VAL A 429 -17.60 9.21 21.09
CA VAL A 429 -18.68 9.24 20.09
C VAL A 429 -19.35 10.62 20.02
N GLU A 430 -19.57 11.29 21.15
CA GLU A 430 -20.11 12.66 21.19
C GLU A 430 -19.16 13.68 20.56
N LYS A 431 -17.85 13.56 20.78
CA LYS A 431 -16.84 14.35 20.07
C LYS A 431 -16.81 14.06 18.57
N CYS A 432 -16.92 12.79 18.18
CA CYS A 432 -17.05 12.38 16.78
C CYS A 432 -18.26 13.08 16.12
N LEU A 433 -19.43 13.06 16.75
CA LEU A 433 -20.64 13.70 16.24
C LEU A 433 -20.59 15.23 16.29
N SER A 434 -19.81 15.82 17.20
CA SER A 434 -19.57 17.26 17.23
C SER A 434 -18.72 17.71 16.03
N ALA A 435 -17.74 16.89 15.64
CA ALA A 435 -16.89 17.12 14.47
C ALA A 435 -17.60 16.79 13.14
N ASP A 436 -18.36 15.69 13.09
CA ASP A 436 -19.20 15.31 11.96
C ASP A 436 -20.62 14.88 12.42
N PRO A 437 -21.59 15.82 12.43
CA PRO A 437 -22.98 15.53 12.81
C PRO A 437 -23.69 14.54 11.87
N LYS A 438 -23.14 14.25 10.68
CA LYS A 438 -23.72 13.32 9.71
C LYS A 438 -23.14 11.91 9.84
N HIS A 439 -22.19 11.68 10.74
CA HIS A 439 -21.54 10.39 10.94
C HIS A 439 -22.53 9.33 11.45
N ARG A 440 -23.06 8.52 10.52
CA ARG A 440 -24.19 7.61 10.79
C ARG A 440 -23.85 6.51 11.81
N LYS A 441 -22.66 5.92 11.72
CA LYS A 441 -22.21 4.86 12.64
C LYS A 441 -22.18 5.37 14.07
N ALA A 442 -21.45 6.46 14.31
CA ALA A 442 -21.43 7.18 15.60
C ALA A 442 -22.83 7.51 16.14
N LYS A 443 -23.76 7.97 15.29
CA LYS A 443 -25.14 8.25 15.72
C LYS A 443 -25.86 7.00 16.23
N ILE A 444 -25.75 5.89 15.51
CA ILE A 444 -26.37 4.60 15.91
C ILE A 444 -25.67 4.06 17.17
N THR A 445 -24.33 4.06 17.20
CA THR A 445 -23.55 3.63 18.35
C THR A 445 -23.89 4.43 19.60
N LEU A 446 -24.08 5.75 19.51
CA LEU A 446 -24.50 6.55 20.66
C LEU A 446 -25.81 6.05 21.27
N THR A 447 -26.79 5.67 20.43
CA THR A 447 -28.06 5.11 20.93
C THR A 447 -27.88 3.75 21.57
N ALA A 448 -26.92 2.94 21.10
CA ALA A 448 -26.59 1.68 21.74
C ALA A 448 -26.00 1.91 23.14
N LEU A 449 -25.06 2.84 23.28
CA LEU A 449 -24.43 3.18 24.56
C LEU A 449 -25.45 3.74 25.56
N GLN A 450 -26.36 4.60 25.11
CA GLN A 450 -27.46 5.12 25.92
C GLN A 450 -28.43 4.02 26.38
N TYR A 451 -28.73 3.06 25.51
CA TYR A 451 -29.56 1.91 25.87
C TYR A 451 -28.92 1.09 26.99
N TYR A 452 -27.62 0.82 26.91
CA TYR A 452 -26.86 0.16 27.97
C TYR A 452 -26.82 0.93 29.30
N GLU A 453 -27.02 2.26 29.26
CA GLU A 453 -27.18 3.11 30.45
C GLU A 453 -28.64 3.23 30.91
N GLY A 454 -29.59 2.58 30.24
CA GLY A 454 -31.01 2.53 30.58
C GLY A 454 -31.90 3.55 29.86
N ASP A 455 -31.39 4.29 28.87
CA ASP A 455 -32.17 5.20 28.03
C ASP A 455 -32.46 4.58 26.65
N GLU A 456 -33.68 4.06 26.51
CA GLU A 456 -34.13 3.39 25.29
C GLU A 456 -34.67 4.36 24.22
N SER A 457 -34.88 5.64 24.59
CA SER A 457 -35.64 6.59 23.76
C SER A 457 -35.00 6.84 22.39
N GLY A 458 -33.67 6.89 22.34
CA GLY A 458 -32.90 7.06 21.11
C GLY A 458 -33.04 5.86 20.17
N PHE A 459 -32.95 4.64 20.71
CA PHE A 459 -33.11 3.41 19.94
C PHE A 459 -34.52 3.32 19.34
N ASP A 460 -35.55 3.58 20.15
CA ASP A 460 -36.95 3.61 19.76
C ASP A 460 -37.22 4.59 18.61
N ALA A 461 -36.63 5.78 18.69
CA ALA A 461 -36.75 6.79 17.64
C ALA A 461 -36.08 6.33 16.33
N LEU A 462 -34.90 5.71 16.40
CA LEU A 462 -34.21 5.19 15.21
C LEU A 462 -34.95 4.01 14.57
N MET A 463 -35.58 3.15 15.36
CA MET A 463 -36.40 2.04 14.86
C MET A 463 -37.66 2.50 14.11
N ARG A 464 -38.11 3.75 14.30
CA ARG A 464 -39.21 4.38 13.54
C ARG A 464 -38.73 5.19 12.33
N SER A 465 -37.41 5.23 12.08
CA SER A 465 -36.80 6.02 11.01
C SER A 465 -36.39 5.14 9.82
N SER A 466 -35.85 5.77 8.76
CA SER A 466 -35.25 5.05 7.64
C SER A 466 -34.02 4.22 8.02
N LEU A 467 -33.44 4.44 9.20
CA LEU A 467 -32.28 3.68 9.69
C LEU A 467 -32.64 2.32 10.27
N LYS A 468 -33.92 1.96 10.44
CA LYS A 468 -34.34 0.65 11.00
C LYS A 468 -33.66 -0.54 10.31
N ASN A 469 -33.49 -0.47 8.99
CA ASN A 469 -32.91 -1.56 8.20
C ASN A 469 -31.38 -1.45 8.08
N HIS A 470 -30.74 -0.44 8.68
CA HIS A 470 -29.30 -0.33 8.72
C HIS A 470 -28.72 -1.54 9.48
N PRO A 471 -27.61 -2.15 9.02
CA PRO A 471 -27.04 -3.34 9.65
C PRO A 471 -26.85 -3.23 11.17
N TYR A 472 -26.21 -2.13 11.62
CA TYR A 472 -26.09 -1.83 13.05
C TYR A 472 -27.43 -1.84 13.78
N MET A 473 -28.48 -1.21 13.25
CA MET A 473 -29.80 -1.17 13.91
C MET A 473 -30.44 -2.55 13.99
N ARG A 474 -30.29 -3.39 12.96
CA ARG A 474 -30.77 -4.79 12.99
C ARG A 474 -30.03 -5.60 14.06
N SER A 475 -28.72 -5.41 14.20
CA SER A 475 -27.94 -6.03 15.27
C SER A 475 -28.32 -5.54 16.66
N LEU A 476 -28.54 -4.22 16.85
CA LEU A 476 -29.03 -3.67 18.12
C LEU A 476 -30.40 -4.27 18.49
N ALA A 477 -31.32 -4.35 17.54
CA ALA A 477 -32.63 -4.94 17.77
C ALA A 477 -32.54 -6.39 18.22
N TRP A 478 -31.71 -7.21 17.57
CA TRP A 478 -31.47 -8.59 18.00
C TRP A 478 -30.85 -8.67 19.40
N VAL A 479 -29.81 -7.87 19.68
CA VAL A 479 -29.13 -7.87 20.99
C VAL A 479 -30.08 -7.44 22.12
N PHE A 480 -30.89 -6.40 21.89
CA PHE A 480 -31.80 -5.87 22.92
C PHE A 480 -33.05 -6.74 23.13
N GLU A 481 -33.32 -7.68 22.23
CA GLU A 481 -34.34 -8.72 22.41
C GLU A 481 -33.82 -9.95 23.20
N LEU A 482 -32.52 -10.03 23.50
CA LEU A 482 -31.96 -11.14 24.28
C LEU A 482 -32.53 -11.17 25.71
N PRO A 483 -32.73 -12.37 26.30
CA PRO A 483 -33.27 -12.48 27.66
C PRO A 483 -32.43 -11.78 28.74
N VAL A 484 -31.12 -11.70 28.50
CA VAL A 484 -30.14 -11.02 29.33
C VAL A 484 -29.30 -10.16 28.42
N LEU A 485 -29.16 -8.87 28.74
CA LEU A 485 -28.31 -7.95 28.00
C LEU A 485 -26.83 -8.37 28.17
N PRO A 486 -26.09 -8.68 27.09
CA PRO A 486 -24.73 -9.21 27.19
C PRO A 486 -23.72 -8.12 27.53
N GLU A 487 -22.57 -8.50 28.09
CA GLU A 487 -21.46 -7.59 28.38
C GLU A 487 -20.97 -6.90 27.08
N LEU A 488 -20.74 -5.59 27.10
CA LEU A 488 -20.32 -4.81 25.93
C LEU A 488 -18.83 -4.46 25.99
N TYR A 489 -18.11 -4.77 24.91
CA TYR A 489 -16.70 -4.46 24.73
C TYR A 489 -16.44 -3.63 23.47
N PHE A 490 -15.36 -2.85 23.50
CA PHE A 490 -15.04 -1.86 22.45
C PHE A 490 -13.94 -2.31 21.50
N HIS A 491 -13.04 -3.18 21.96
CA HIS A 491 -12.02 -3.81 21.14
C HIS A 491 -11.92 -5.31 21.42
N ARG A 492 -11.36 -6.01 20.43
CA ARG A 492 -11.20 -7.47 20.41
C ARG A 492 -10.46 -7.98 21.64
N TRP A 493 -9.38 -7.30 22.02
CA TRP A 493 -8.49 -7.76 23.08
C TRP A 493 -9.16 -7.82 24.45
N ALA A 494 -9.96 -6.82 24.83
CA ALA A 494 -10.72 -6.85 26.09
C ALA A 494 -11.81 -7.94 26.09
N LEU A 495 -12.46 -8.16 24.94
CA LEU A 495 -13.41 -9.27 24.80
C LEU A 495 -12.70 -10.62 24.98
N PHE A 496 -11.54 -10.81 24.34
CA PHE A 496 -10.72 -12.00 24.51
C PHE A 496 -10.27 -12.19 25.96
N ASP A 497 -9.74 -11.16 26.61
CA ASP A 497 -9.33 -11.22 28.02
C ASP A 497 -10.47 -11.69 28.91
N ARG A 498 -11.66 -11.11 28.73
CA ARG A 498 -12.84 -11.52 29.47
C ARG A 498 -13.24 -12.97 29.21
N MET A 499 -13.24 -13.40 27.95
CA MET A 499 -13.61 -14.78 27.61
C MET A 499 -12.57 -15.78 28.14
N VAL A 500 -11.30 -15.42 28.11
CA VAL A 500 -10.20 -16.20 28.68
C VAL A 500 -10.36 -16.37 30.19
N GLU A 501 -10.73 -15.32 30.92
CA GLU A 501 -11.02 -15.38 32.37
C GLU A 501 -12.19 -16.32 32.71
N GLN A 502 -13.19 -16.43 31.83
CA GLN A 502 -14.35 -17.30 32.01
C GLN A 502 -14.12 -18.74 31.52
N SER A 503 -12.99 -19.00 30.86
CA SER A 503 -12.67 -20.28 30.21
C SER A 503 -11.81 -21.19 31.10
N GLN A 504 -11.64 -22.46 30.68
CA GLN A 504 -10.74 -23.41 31.34
C GLN A 504 -9.33 -23.32 30.74
N GLN A 505 -8.45 -22.52 31.35
CA GLN A 505 -7.15 -22.16 30.76
C GLN A 505 -6.14 -23.32 30.62
N ASP A 506 -6.40 -24.47 31.24
CA ASP A 506 -5.61 -25.69 31.10
C ASP A 506 -5.93 -26.47 29.80
N ARG A 507 -7.01 -26.11 29.11
CA ARG A 507 -7.40 -26.66 27.81
C ARG A 507 -6.80 -25.85 26.65
N PRO A 508 -6.58 -26.47 25.47
CA PRO A 508 -6.20 -25.72 24.28
C PRO A 508 -7.35 -24.88 23.73
N PHE A 509 -7.02 -23.92 22.87
CA PHE A 509 -7.99 -23.21 22.03
C PHE A 509 -7.94 -23.71 20.58
N TYR A 510 -9.00 -23.41 19.84
CA TYR A 510 -9.12 -23.69 18.42
C TYR A 510 -9.47 -22.39 17.69
N GLU A 511 -8.94 -22.19 16.48
CA GLU A 511 -9.21 -21.01 15.67
C GLU A 511 -9.41 -21.39 14.21
N TYR A 512 -10.56 -21.01 13.66
CA TYR A 512 -10.93 -21.23 12.27
C TYR A 512 -10.83 -19.92 11.51
N GLY A 513 -10.19 -19.93 10.34
CA GLY A 513 -9.95 -18.73 9.54
C GLY A 513 -8.72 -17.94 10.00
N VAL A 514 -7.64 -18.63 10.36
CA VAL A 514 -6.41 -17.97 10.82
C VAL A 514 -5.78 -17.15 9.69
N TRP A 515 -6.09 -15.85 9.66
CA TRP A 515 -5.47 -14.90 8.75
C TRP A 515 -4.32 -14.14 9.43
N ARG A 516 -3.09 -14.32 8.92
CA ARG A 516 -1.81 -13.76 9.44
C ARG A 516 -1.46 -14.11 10.90
N GLY A 517 -2.41 -14.58 11.71
CA GLY A 517 -2.20 -15.17 13.03
C GLY A 517 -2.22 -14.21 14.22
N GLU A 518 -2.74 -12.99 14.08
CA GLU A 518 -2.76 -11.99 15.17
C GLU A 518 -3.60 -12.45 16.37
N ALA A 519 -4.85 -12.87 16.13
CA ALA A 519 -5.73 -13.41 17.18
C ALA A 519 -5.15 -14.69 17.80
N PHE A 520 -4.63 -15.58 16.95
CA PHE A 520 -3.94 -16.80 17.40
C PHE A 520 -2.74 -16.49 18.31
N GLN A 521 -1.90 -15.53 17.90
CA GLN A 521 -0.71 -15.10 18.63
C GLN A 521 -1.08 -14.45 19.97
N TYR A 522 -2.24 -13.82 20.05
CA TYR A 522 -2.78 -13.30 21.30
C TYR A 522 -3.23 -14.43 22.25
N LEU A 523 -4.11 -15.32 21.78
CA LEU A 523 -4.71 -16.38 22.60
C LEU A 523 -3.70 -17.42 23.09
N ILE A 524 -2.71 -17.76 22.26
CA ILE A 524 -1.66 -18.74 22.61
C ILE A 524 -0.81 -18.30 23.81
N ASN A 525 -0.71 -16.98 24.07
CA ASN A 525 0.03 -16.46 25.22
C ASN A 525 -0.59 -16.94 26.53
N THR A 526 -1.89 -17.23 26.56
CA THR A 526 -2.58 -17.81 27.73
C THR A 526 -2.63 -19.34 27.67
N PHE A 527 -3.19 -19.91 26.61
CA PHE A 527 -3.52 -21.35 26.57
C PHE A 527 -2.34 -22.29 26.27
N LYS A 528 -1.20 -21.76 25.79
CA LYS A 528 0.06 -22.49 25.46
C LYS A 528 -0.03 -23.56 24.36
N LYS A 529 -1.22 -24.08 24.05
CA LYS A 529 -1.50 -24.98 22.92
C LYS A 529 -2.73 -24.47 22.16
N GLY A 530 -2.61 -24.37 20.84
CA GLY A 530 -3.70 -23.97 19.95
C GLY A 530 -3.71 -24.79 18.65
N TYR A 531 -4.88 -24.94 18.05
CA TYR A 531 -5.06 -25.55 16.72
C TYR A 531 -5.69 -24.53 15.78
N GLY A 532 -4.98 -24.20 14.70
CA GLY A 532 -5.43 -23.22 13.71
C GLY A 532 -5.82 -23.90 12.40
N PHE A 533 -6.89 -23.44 11.76
CA PHE A 533 -7.39 -24.00 10.50
C PHE A 533 -7.58 -22.89 9.47
N ASP A 534 -6.94 -23.01 8.31
CA ASP A 534 -7.15 -22.10 7.18
C ASP A 534 -6.65 -22.75 5.88
N THR A 535 -7.08 -22.24 4.73
CA THR A 535 -6.44 -22.51 3.44
C THR A 535 -5.10 -21.77 3.30
N PHE A 536 -4.95 -20.60 3.94
CA PHE A 536 -3.86 -19.63 3.74
C PHE A 536 -3.75 -19.05 2.32
N GLU A 537 -4.64 -19.48 1.41
CA GLU A 537 -4.74 -19.05 0.02
C GLU A 537 -5.84 -18.00 -0.19
N GLY A 538 -6.65 -17.71 0.83
CA GLY A 538 -7.74 -16.74 0.83
C GLY A 538 -9.12 -17.40 0.94
N ILE A 539 -10.20 -16.61 0.81
CA ILE A 539 -11.56 -17.14 0.95
C ILE A 539 -11.88 -18.21 -0.12
N PRO A 540 -12.56 -19.32 0.24
CA PRO A 540 -12.73 -20.47 -0.65
C PRO A 540 -13.76 -20.26 -1.76
N GLU A 541 -14.61 -19.24 -1.61
CA GLU A 541 -15.69 -18.88 -2.53
C GLU A 541 -15.88 -17.36 -2.60
N ASP A 542 -16.66 -16.89 -3.58
CA ASP A 542 -17.01 -15.48 -3.70
C ASP A 542 -17.90 -15.07 -2.51
N TRP A 543 -17.56 -13.96 -1.86
CA TRP A 543 -18.30 -13.40 -0.72
C TRP A 543 -18.62 -11.93 -0.93
N HIS A 544 -19.88 -11.62 -1.14
CA HIS A 544 -20.33 -10.28 -1.49
C HIS A 544 -19.59 -9.72 -2.72
N ASP A 545 -18.81 -8.66 -2.57
CA ASP A 545 -17.95 -8.05 -3.58
C ASP A 545 -16.54 -8.68 -3.66
N LYS A 546 -16.21 -9.58 -2.73
CA LYS A 546 -14.91 -10.25 -2.61
C LYS A 546 -14.90 -11.53 -3.43
N LYS A 547 -13.82 -11.74 -4.17
CA LYS A 547 -13.62 -12.95 -4.98
C LYS A 547 -12.93 -14.05 -4.20
N ALA A 548 -13.19 -15.29 -4.57
CA ALA A 548 -12.40 -16.43 -4.09
C ALA A 548 -10.89 -16.15 -4.20
N GLY A 549 -10.13 -16.44 -3.14
CA GLY A 549 -8.69 -16.18 -3.04
C GLY A 549 -8.31 -14.77 -2.56
N THR A 550 -9.27 -13.88 -2.31
CA THR A 550 -8.99 -12.60 -1.62
C THR A 550 -8.63 -12.84 -0.15
N TYR A 551 -7.93 -11.87 0.47
CA TYR A 551 -7.42 -11.99 1.84
C TYR A 551 -6.46 -13.17 2.05
N SER A 552 -5.61 -13.43 1.05
CA SER A 552 -4.56 -14.44 1.18
C SER A 552 -3.51 -14.03 2.21
N SER A 553 -2.90 -15.04 2.84
CA SER A 553 -1.67 -14.85 3.63
C SER A 553 -0.41 -14.96 2.76
N ASP A 554 -0.57 -14.97 1.43
CA ASP A 554 0.45 -15.31 0.44
C ASP A 554 1.00 -16.73 0.65
N GLY A 555 0.16 -17.64 1.15
CA GLY A 555 0.55 -19.01 1.55
C GLY A 555 1.45 -19.07 2.80
N ASN A 556 1.62 -17.96 3.52
CA ASN A 556 2.45 -17.94 4.72
C ASN A 556 1.68 -18.48 5.92
N ILE A 557 2.05 -19.68 6.33
CA ILE A 557 1.52 -20.32 7.54
C ILE A 557 2.25 -19.76 8.77
N PRO A 558 1.55 -19.18 9.76
CA PRO A 558 2.15 -18.63 10.96
C PRO A 558 3.06 -19.63 11.68
N GLN A 559 4.19 -19.15 12.18
CA GLN A 559 5.16 -19.96 12.94
C GLN A 559 5.09 -19.59 14.42
N ILE A 560 4.03 -20.05 15.09
CA ILE A 560 3.72 -19.69 16.48
C ILE A 560 4.01 -20.87 17.39
N ALA A 561 4.85 -20.69 18.41
CA ALA A 561 5.20 -21.73 19.36
C ALA A 561 3.96 -22.22 20.13
N GLY A 562 3.74 -23.53 20.15
CA GLY A 562 2.53 -24.13 20.72
C GLY A 562 1.34 -24.18 19.76
N GLY A 563 1.44 -23.56 18.58
CA GLY A 563 0.46 -23.65 17.51
C GLY A 563 0.64 -24.91 16.66
N GLU A 564 -0.47 -25.48 16.19
CA GLU A 564 -0.52 -26.49 15.15
C GLU A 564 -1.49 -26.01 14.07
N PHE A 565 -0.98 -25.76 12.86
CA PHE A 565 -1.75 -25.21 11.77
C PHE A 565 -2.10 -26.30 10.75
N ILE A 566 -3.39 -26.46 10.50
CA ILE A 566 -3.96 -27.41 9.56
C ILE A 566 -4.33 -26.62 8.31
N VAL A 567 -3.64 -26.93 7.21
CA VAL A 567 -3.71 -26.17 5.96
C VAL A 567 -4.61 -26.87 4.96
N GLY A 568 -5.62 -26.15 4.48
CA GLY A 568 -6.52 -26.58 3.42
C GLY A 568 -7.98 -26.27 3.73
N LYS A 569 -8.86 -26.63 2.79
CA LYS A 569 -10.30 -26.45 2.96
C LYS A 569 -10.83 -27.23 4.16
N PHE A 570 -11.82 -26.69 4.84
CA PHE A 570 -12.36 -27.28 6.06
C PHE A 570 -12.96 -28.67 5.80
N GLU A 571 -13.73 -28.83 4.74
CA GLU A 571 -14.34 -30.10 4.35
C GLU A 571 -13.32 -31.23 4.11
N ASP A 572 -12.14 -30.87 3.61
CA ASP A 572 -11.08 -31.83 3.28
C ASP A 572 -10.23 -32.18 4.50
N THR A 573 -9.92 -31.18 5.33
CA THR A 573 -8.92 -31.30 6.39
C THR A 573 -9.51 -31.70 7.74
N LEU A 574 -10.71 -31.22 8.07
CA LEU A 574 -11.31 -31.45 9.39
C LEU A 574 -11.69 -32.92 9.60
N THR A 575 -12.08 -33.63 8.55
CA THR A 575 -12.35 -35.08 8.60
C THR A 575 -11.13 -35.87 9.10
N GLY A 576 -9.95 -35.55 8.56
CA GLY A 576 -8.70 -36.19 8.98
C GLY A 576 -8.30 -35.78 10.39
N PHE A 577 -8.40 -34.49 10.71
CA PHE A 577 -8.03 -33.96 12.02
C PHE A 577 -8.88 -34.56 13.16
N PHE A 578 -10.21 -34.59 13.01
CA PHE A 578 -11.14 -35.12 14.02
C PHE A 578 -11.35 -36.64 13.93
N SER A 579 -10.61 -37.36 13.06
CA SER A 579 -10.61 -38.83 13.05
C SER A 579 -10.01 -39.45 14.32
N GLN A 580 -9.26 -38.66 15.08
CA GLN A 580 -8.69 -39.02 16.38
C GLN A 580 -9.32 -38.17 17.48
N PRO A 581 -9.43 -38.69 18.72
CA PRO A 581 -9.86 -37.90 19.86
C PRO A 581 -8.98 -36.65 20.05
N ARG A 582 -9.63 -35.52 20.32
CA ARG A 582 -8.97 -34.23 20.56
C ARG A 582 -9.32 -33.70 21.95
N PRO A 583 -8.45 -32.89 22.59
CA PRO A 583 -8.77 -32.29 23.88
C PRO A 583 -9.97 -31.35 23.74
N MET A 584 -10.79 -31.29 24.79
CA MET A 584 -11.88 -30.33 24.89
C MET A 584 -11.35 -28.91 24.69
N ALA A 585 -12.10 -28.10 23.94
CA ALA A 585 -11.74 -26.72 23.72
C ALA A 585 -12.02 -25.88 24.97
N SER A 586 -11.12 -24.94 25.24
CA SER A 586 -11.40 -23.83 26.14
C SER A 586 -12.23 -22.76 25.41
N ILE A 587 -11.65 -22.26 24.32
CA ILE A 587 -12.25 -21.30 23.41
C ILE A 587 -12.16 -21.87 22.01
N ILE A 588 -13.19 -21.63 21.21
CA ILE A 588 -13.15 -21.77 19.76
C ILE A 588 -13.42 -20.39 19.16
N ASN A 589 -12.44 -19.81 18.47
CA ASN A 589 -12.59 -18.58 17.72
C ASN A 589 -12.94 -18.92 16.26
N PHE A 590 -14.11 -18.48 15.80
CA PHE A 590 -14.57 -18.59 14.42
C PHE A 590 -14.35 -17.24 13.75
N ASP A 591 -13.27 -17.14 12.97
CA ASP A 591 -12.96 -16.05 12.03
C ASP A 591 -13.17 -16.57 10.60
N ALA A 592 -14.20 -17.40 10.43
CA ALA A 592 -14.45 -18.14 9.19
C ALA A 592 -15.30 -17.33 8.19
N ASP A 593 -15.91 -16.24 8.67
CA ASP A 593 -16.76 -15.24 8.02
C ASP A 593 -18.03 -15.76 7.32
N LEU A 594 -17.90 -16.84 6.55
CA LEU A 594 -18.89 -17.40 5.65
C LEU A 594 -19.77 -18.43 6.35
N TYR A 595 -21.07 -18.41 6.04
CA TYR A 595 -22.00 -19.44 6.46
C TYR A 595 -21.46 -20.87 6.23
N SER A 596 -20.95 -21.17 5.04
CA SER A 596 -20.50 -22.49 4.60
C SER A 596 -19.29 -22.98 5.42
N SER A 597 -18.30 -22.10 5.61
CA SER A 597 -17.12 -22.36 6.43
C SER A 597 -17.49 -22.53 7.91
N THR A 598 -18.30 -21.63 8.46
CA THR A 598 -18.68 -21.64 9.88
C THR A 598 -19.52 -22.86 10.23
N ILE A 599 -20.51 -23.24 9.41
CA ILE A 599 -21.33 -24.45 9.67
C ILE A 599 -20.51 -25.74 9.54
N CYS A 600 -19.56 -25.79 8.60
CA CYS A 600 -18.63 -26.91 8.47
C CYS A 600 -17.78 -27.05 9.74
N ALA A 601 -17.14 -25.95 10.16
CA ALA A 601 -16.29 -25.91 11.34
C ALA A 601 -17.05 -26.28 12.62
N LEU A 602 -18.26 -25.75 12.82
CA LEU A 602 -19.12 -26.10 13.96
C LEU A 602 -19.46 -27.59 14.02
N ASN A 603 -19.90 -28.17 12.90
CA ASN A 603 -20.29 -29.58 12.85
C ASN A 603 -19.12 -30.53 13.19
N PHE A 604 -17.92 -30.23 12.68
CA PHE A 604 -16.73 -31.02 13.00
C PHE A 604 -16.18 -30.76 14.41
N SER A 605 -16.37 -29.55 14.95
CA SER A 605 -15.92 -29.19 16.30
C SER A 605 -16.77 -29.77 17.42
N LYS A 606 -17.98 -30.27 17.12
CA LYS A 606 -18.91 -30.80 18.12
C LYS A 606 -18.25 -31.74 19.17
N PRO A 607 -17.36 -32.69 18.82
CA PRO A 607 -16.73 -33.59 19.80
C PRO A 607 -15.80 -32.91 20.81
N VAL A 608 -15.40 -31.66 20.58
CA VAL A 608 -14.54 -30.88 21.48
C VAL A 608 -15.28 -29.72 22.17
N ILE A 609 -16.61 -29.65 22.05
CA ILE A 609 -17.44 -28.63 22.68
C ILE A 609 -18.19 -29.25 23.86
N ASP A 610 -18.05 -28.65 25.05
CA ASP A 610 -18.91 -28.93 26.21
C ASP A 610 -19.51 -27.64 26.78
N LYS A 611 -20.25 -27.77 27.90
CA LYS A 611 -20.84 -26.66 28.64
C LYS A 611 -19.83 -25.63 29.17
N HIS A 612 -18.52 -25.87 29.09
CA HIS A 612 -17.47 -24.94 29.52
C HIS A 612 -16.73 -24.30 28.35
N THR A 613 -16.93 -24.80 27.13
CA THR A 613 -16.36 -24.22 25.93
C THR A 613 -17.07 -22.92 25.57
N ILE A 614 -16.30 -21.86 25.32
CA ILE A 614 -16.79 -20.58 24.82
C ILE A 614 -16.54 -20.53 23.30
N LEU A 615 -17.56 -20.14 22.54
CA LEU A 615 -17.43 -19.92 21.10
C LEU A 615 -17.42 -18.42 20.85
N ILE A 616 -16.45 -17.93 20.10
CA ILE A 616 -16.36 -16.52 19.70
C ILE A 616 -16.51 -16.49 18.18
N PHE A 617 -17.38 -15.62 17.69
CA PHE A 617 -17.69 -15.45 16.28
C PHE A 617 -17.29 -14.04 15.87
N ASP A 618 -16.47 -13.95 14.83
CA ASP A 618 -16.06 -12.70 14.19
C ASP A 618 -17.02 -12.45 13.00
N GLU A 619 -17.39 -11.21 12.70
CA GLU A 619 -18.40 -10.89 11.66
C GLU A 619 -19.87 -11.34 11.95
N PHE A 620 -20.18 -11.80 13.18
CA PHE A 620 -21.52 -12.27 13.58
C PHE A 620 -22.61 -11.20 13.58
N ILE A 621 -22.25 -9.92 13.74
CA ILE A 621 -23.18 -8.77 13.73
C ILE A 621 -22.65 -7.64 12.86
N VAL A 622 -23.46 -6.59 12.66
CA VAL A 622 -23.05 -5.29 12.09
C VAL A 622 -22.76 -5.29 10.58
N ASN A 623 -22.45 -6.43 9.96
CA ASN A 623 -22.23 -6.55 8.52
C ASN A 623 -23.52 -6.48 7.70
N GLU A 624 -23.42 -6.10 6.42
CA GLU A 624 -24.62 -5.87 5.58
C GLU A 624 -25.58 -7.07 5.57
N ASN A 625 -25.03 -8.29 5.57
CA ASN A 625 -25.80 -9.54 5.50
C ASN A 625 -25.51 -10.50 6.67
N TRP A 626 -25.12 -9.99 7.84
CA TRP A 626 -24.70 -10.82 8.99
C TRP A 626 -25.68 -11.96 9.34
N GLU A 627 -26.99 -11.77 9.13
CA GLU A 627 -28.01 -12.79 9.38
C GLU A 627 -27.95 -14.00 8.42
N GLN A 628 -27.19 -13.92 7.33
CA GLN A 628 -27.03 -14.99 6.34
C GLN A 628 -25.73 -15.75 6.48
N ASP A 629 -24.81 -15.29 7.33
CA ASP A 629 -23.45 -15.78 7.48
C ASP A 629 -23.30 -16.58 8.79
N GLU A 630 -22.40 -16.20 9.68
CA GLU A 630 -22.11 -16.92 10.93
C GLU A 630 -23.33 -17.05 11.85
N TYR A 631 -24.17 -16.01 11.93
CA TYR A 631 -25.42 -16.06 12.69
C TYR A 631 -26.32 -17.22 12.23
N LYS A 632 -26.48 -17.36 10.92
CA LYS A 632 -27.30 -18.45 10.35
C LYS A 632 -26.67 -19.80 10.67
N ALA A 633 -25.36 -19.92 10.53
CA ALA A 633 -24.63 -21.15 10.82
C ALA A 633 -24.82 -21.60 12.28
N LEU A 634 -24.65 -20.71 13.25
CA LEU A 634 -24.84 -21.05 14.67
C LEU A 634 -26.28 -21.48 14.97
N ASN A 635 -27.28 -20.77 14.44
CA ASN A 635 -28.69 -21.10 14.69
C ASN A 635 -29.08 -22.44 14.05
N GLU A 636 -28.60 -22.73 12.84
CA GLU A 636 -28.82 -24.02 12.18
C GLU A 636 -28.12 -25.16 12.93
N PHE A 637 -26.87 -24.96 13.35
CA PHE A 637 -26.15 -25.92 14.18
C PHE A 637 -26.94 -26.24 15.47
N CYS A 638 -27.44 -25.22 16.16
CA CYS A 638 -28.21 -25.41 17.39
C CYS A 638 -29.50 -26.18 17.16
N LEU A 639 -30.24 -25.84 16.11
CA LEU A 639 -31.47 -26.54 15.72
C LEU A 639 -31.21 -28.03 15.44
N ASN A 640 -30.16 -28.33 14.67
CA ASN A 640 -29.82 -29.71 14.29
C ASN A 640 -29.33 -30.57 15.47
N ASN A 641 -28.81 -29.93 16.52
CA ASN A 641 -28.26 -30.60 17.69
C ASN A 641 -29.16 -30.54 18.93
N ASN A 642 -30.38 -29.99 18.81
CA ASN A 642 -31.31 -29.78 19.92
C ASN A 642 -30.69 -29.03 21.11
N CYS A 643 -29.81 -28.06 20.82
CA CYS A 643 -29.22 -27.18 21.82
C CYS A 643 -29.62 -25.73 21.56
N THR A 644 -29.35 -24.86 22.52
CA THR A 644 -29.45 -23.40 22.36
C THR A 644 -28.14 -22.75 22.78
N TYR A 645 -28.08 -21.43 22.87
CA TYR A 645 -26.91 -20.72 23.37
C TYR A 645 -27.30 -19.52 24.22
N GLU A 646 -26.44 -19.17 25.16
CA GLU A 646 -26.43 -17.86 25.81
C GLU A 646 -25.38 -16.97 25.17
N VAL A 647 -25.69 -15.68 25.01
CA VAL A 647 -24.73 -14.66 24.58
C VAL A 647 -24.06 -14.09 25.82
N LEU A 648 -22.74 -14.23 25.91
CA LEU A 648 -21.95 -13.80 27.06
C LEU A 648 -21.51 -12.34 26.90
N ALA A 649 -20.97 -12.01 25.73
CA ALA A 649 -20.38 -10.72 25.45
C ALA A 649 -20.47 -10.39 23.96
N ILE A 650 -20.45 -9.09 23.64
CA ILE A 650 -20.50 -8.58 22.28
C ILE A 650 -19.55 -7.40 22.08
N SER A 651 -19.20 -7.12 20.82
CA SER A 651 -18.64 -5.84 20.41
C SER A 651 -19.22 -5.38 19.07
N PHE A 652 -19.87 -4.21 19.05
CA PHE A 652 -20.32 -3.58 17.80
C PHE A 652 -19.18 -2.94 16.99
N PHE A 653 -17.99 -2.83 17.56
CA PHE A 653 -16.82 -2.20 16.93
C PHE A 653 -15.95 -3.23 16.24
N THR A 654 -15.81 -4.42 16.83
CA THR A 654 -15.10 -5.57 16.23
C THR A 654 -16.03 -6.63 15.67
N LYS A 655 -17.35 -6.41 15.73
CA LYS A 655 -18.41 -7.28 15.19
C LYS A 655 -18.50 -8.65 15.88
N GLN A 656 -17.87 -8.78 17.05
CA GLN A 656 -17.72 -10.05 17.73
C GLN A 656 -18.90 -10.38 18.63
N VAL A 657 -19.24 -11.67 18.69
CA VAL A 657 -20.20 -12.22 19.65
C VAL A 657 -19.60 -13.46 20.28
N ALA A 658 -19.53 -13.48 21.61
CA ALA A 658 -19.14 -14.65 22.37
C ALA A 658 -20.36 -15.34 22.96
N VAL A 659 -20.44 -16.66 22.79
CA VAL A 659 -21.58 -17.48 23.23
C VAL A 659 -21.11 -18.74 23.96
N ARG A 660 -22.03 -19.34 24.72
CA ARG A 660 -21.88 -20.67 25.30
C ARG A 660 -23.08 -21.52 24.95
N LEU A 661 -22.86 -22.75 24.50
CA LEU A 661 -23.95 -23.66 24.16
C LEU A 661 -24.63 -24.22 25.42
N ILE A 662 -25.94 -24.39 25.34
CA ILE A 662 -26.80 -24.93 26.40
C ILE A 662 -27.45 -26.20 25.87
N GLY A 663 -27.28 -27.31 26.60
CA GLY A 663 -27.86 -28.60 26.25
C GLY A 663 -27.09 -29.39 25.19
N ILE A 664 -25.81 -29.04 24.96
CA ILE A 664 -24.89 -29.75 24.05
C ILE A 664 -24.38 -31.07 24.62
#